data_AF-A0A2D7NLZ6-F1
#
_entry.id   AF-A0A2D7NLZ6-F1
#
_cell.length_a   1.000
_cell.length_b   1.000
_cell.length_c   1.000
_cell.angle_alpha   90.00
_cell.angle_beta   90.00
_cell.angle_gamma   90.00
#
_symmetry.space_group_name_H-M   'P 1'
#
loop_
_entity.id
_entity.type
_entity.pdbx_description
1 polymer ?
#
loop_
_entity_poly.entity_id
_entity_poly.type
_entity_poly.pdbx_seq_one_letter_code
_entity_poly.pdbx_strand_id
1 'polypeptide(L)'
;MKSASGLLQGLLIVAAVLLASWAFLRVGARELGRLFSDDSEHIELVVMHWAGGGGQQEDQIVEDSLRAFEQRNPGIKVKRINPGDSGQYFTKLQTMMAAGAPPDVFYMDFSRMPAFVGAGQLAVLEEVVPVADFFAPTVDAFRWDGARQGSGPLYGVPKDFTTLGFYYNKALFDRAGVSYPSDDWTWSDFVDAARRIGALDPTTTGAEIVTWDFVLRAILWTEGADILDEDGELVVDDPALRATLERLRSWRFDEERTLLGAEAEGLDPSSLFLTGRLGMVGPFGRWVVPSYREIPPASEGGFDWDFAPLPRGARRANTIATVSWALAANSEHPEAARRLLAWMVGPETQAEQSRLGLAIPTLDDVARSDAFIDSSVPPFNDQAYLDAVEHSRVPNWPLDREFSLQFSRWMDLTLRSNRDLDQSLEGFRSWWERKQTSPLAAATFPPMPWAMLFWIIAGVVLAVLVVAWMRRDRVHAGPGRRSEERAGLLLVLPWVLGFLVFLAGPIILSLLLSLARWNGLGPLSTAEFVGTGNFSRIFLEDETFWQSLKVTGYYVLLAVPGGQAFALLVALLLNARLRGIEFFRAAFYLPSVLAGVGMSILFIWVFKSEGGMINSIIGPLLAPFGLEPPEWFNRDAALFGVPAFALMNLWLIGGSMMIYLAGLRNIPAELYEAAAIDGAGPLRRFTRITLPMLGPVLLFNGIMSLIGSFQVFTQAFIMTGGGPGDDTRFYVLYLYSKAFELYDMGYASALAWLLLLVVLLLTVVVIRTSSRFVHYEGLRQ
;
A
#
# COMPACT_ATOMS: atom_id res chain seq x y z
N MET A 1 -36.88 -30.33 21.82
CA MET A 1 -35.71 -29.68 21.19
C MET A 1 -35.83 -28.17 20.99
N LYS A 2 -37.03 -27.54 20.89
CA LYS A 2 -37.16 -26.07 20.73
C LYS A 2 -36.87 -25.22 21.99
N SER A 3 -37.02 -25.75 23.21
CA SER A 3 -36.73 -24.97 24.43
C SER A 3 -35.24 -24.92 24.80
N ALA A 4 -34.45 -25.90 24.35
CA ALA A 4 -33.01 -25.95 24.61
C ALA A 4 -32.22 -24.92 23.78
N SER A 5 -32.68 -24.57 22.57
CA SER A 5 -31.99 -23.57 21.73
C SER A 5 -32.18 -22.15 22.25
N GLY A 6 -33.35 -21.82 22.81
CA GLY A 6 -33.62 -20.50 23.40
C GLY A 6 -32.82 -20.23 24.67
N LEU A 7 -32.64 -21.26 25.51
CA LEU A 7 -31.77 -21.20 26.69
C LEU A 7 -30.30 -21.03 26.30
N LEU A 8 -29.83 -21.75 25.27
CA LEU A 8 -28.46 -21.62 24.76
C LEU A 8 -28.22 -20.24 24.13
N GLN A 9 -29.17 -19.70 23.36
CA GLN A 9 -29.11 -18.34 22.83
C GLN A 9 -29.10 -17.28 23.93
N GLY A 10 -29.94 -17.43 24.96
CA GLY A 10 -29.95 -16.54 26.11
C GLY A 10 -28.62 -16.55 26.87
N LEU A 11 -28.04 -17.74 27.10
CA LEU A 11 -26.72 -17.89 27.71
C LEU A 11 -25.60 -17.28 26.86
N LEU A 12 -25.64 -17.44 25.53
CA LEU A 12 -24.67 -16.84 24.62
C LEU A 12 -24.76 -15.31 24.59
N ILE A 13 -25.96 -14.74 24.62
CA ILE A 13 -26.16 -13.29 24.70
C ILE A 13 -25.64 -12.75 26.04
N VAL A 14 -25.96 -13.42 27.16
CA VAL A 14 -25.45 -13.03 28.48
C VAL A 14 -23.93 -13.14 28.53
N ALA A 15 -23.34 -14.22 27.99
CA ALA A 15 -21.90 -14.38 27.91
C ALA A 15 -21.25 -13.28 27.04
N ALA A 16 -21.84 -12.94 25.89
CA ALA A 16 -21.34 -11.88 25.02
C ALA A 16 -21.41 -10.50 25.68
N VAL A 17 -22.49 -10.19 26.38
CA VAL A 17 -22.63 -8.94 27.15
C VAL A 17 -21.63 -8.90 28.30
N LEU A 18 -21.48 -9.98 29.06
CA LEU A 18 -20.50 -10.06 30.16
C LEU A 18 -19.07 -9.93 29.64
N LEU A 19 -18.73 -10.58 28.53
CA LEU A 19 -17.40 -10.47 27.90
C LEU A 19 -17.14 -9.05 27.38
N ALA A 20 -18.12 -8.43 26.70
CA ALA A 20 -18.00 -7.06 26.21
C ALA A 20 -17.86 -6.07 27.38
N SER A 21 -18.75 -6.14 28.37
CA SER A 21 -18.69 -5.30 29.56
C SER A 21 -17.40 -5.51 30.35
N TRP A 22 -16.94 -6.75 30.52
CA TRP A 22 -15.66 -7.05 31.16
C TRP A 22 -14.48 -6.49 30.36
N ALA A 23 -14.48 -6.59 29.03
CA ALA A 23 -13.45 -5.98 28.18
C ALA A 23 -13.43 -4.45 28.32
N PHE A 24 -14.59 -3.79 28.26
CA PHE A 24 -14.70 -2.33 28.45
C PHE A 24 -14.31 -1.90 29.86
N LEU A 25 -14.74 -2.62 30.89
CA LEU A 25 -14.37 -2.35 32.29
C LEU A 25 -12.89 -2.59 32.52
N ARG A 26 -12.29 -3.62 31.90
CA ARG A 26 -10.85 -3.90 32.00
C ARG A 26 -10.02 -2.82 31.31
N VAL A 27 -10.44 -2.35 30.13
CA VAL A 27 -9.81 -1.21 29.46
C VAL A 27 -9.98 0.05 30.29
N GLY A 28 -11.21 0.35 30.75
CA GLY A 28 -11.49 1.51 31.58
C GLY A 28 -10.72 1.49 32.90
N ALA A 29 -10.65 0.34 33.58
CA ALA A 29 -9.88 0.16 34.81
C ALA A 29 -8.36 0.21 34.57
N ARG A 30 -7.88 -0.21 33.39
CA ARG A 30 -6.48 -0.06 33.00
C ARG A 30 -6.13 1.40 32.74
N GLU A 31 -6.97 2.14 32.03
CA GLU A 31 -6.73 3.57 31.76
C GLU A 31 -6.94 4.44 33.02
N LEU A 32 -7.94 4.14 33.85
CA LEU A 32 -8.08 4.75 35.19
C LEU A 32 -6.91 4.36 36.10
N GLY A 33 -6.50 3.09 36.06
CA GLY A 33 -5.33 2.59 36.77
C GLY A 33 -4.06 3.31 36.34
N ARG A 34 -3.94 3.74 35.08
CA ARG A 34 -2.81 4.54 34.56
C ARG A 34 -2.88 6.02 34.96
N LEU A 35 -4.08 6.55 35.16
CA LEU A 35 -4.30 7.91 35.69
C LEU A 35 -4.05 8.01 37.21
N PHE A 36 -4.14 6.88 37.91
CA PHE A 36 -3.97 6.79 39.36
C PHE A 36 -2.81 5.88 39.79
N SER A 37 -2.03 5.32 38.86
CA SER A 37 -0.80 4.60 39.17
C SER A 37 0.26 5.65 39.48
N ASP A 38 0.76 5.58 40.70
CA ASP A 38 2.01 6.21 41.06
C ASP A 38 3.13 5.33 40.46
N ASP A 39 3.27 5.32 39.12
CA ASP A 39 4.37 4.65 38.40
C ASP A 39 5.69 5.43 38.59
N SER A 40 5.91 5.97 39.79
CA SER A 40 7.07 6.79 40.14
C SER A 40 8.36 5.98 40.36
N GLU A 41 8.32 4.64 40.27
CA GLU A 41 9.52 3.80 40.41
C GLU A 41 10.29 3.58 39.10
N HIS A 42 9.67 3.71 37.92
CA HIS A 42 10.33 3.42 36.63
C HIS A 42 9.94 4.38 35.50
N ILE A 43 10.92 4.80 34.70
CA ILE A 43 10.71 5.54 33.45
C ILE A 43 10.22 4.56 32.38
N GLU A 44 9.04 4.76 31.79
CA GLU A 44 8.57 3.99 30.63
C GLU A 44 8.91 4.72 29.32
N LEU A 45 9.66 4.07 28.44
CA LEU A 45 9.96 4.54 27.09
C LEU A 45 9.19 3.71 26.06
N VAL A 46 8.60 4.34 25.05
CA VAL A 46 7.94 3.68 23.94
C VAL A 46 8.89 3.62 22.74
N VAL A 47 9.19 2.41 22.29
CA VAL A 47 9.99 2.17 21.08
C VAL A 47 9.11 1.63 19.97
N MET A 48 9.22 2.19 18.78
CA MET A 48 8.48 1.73 17.61
C MET A 48 9.41 1.41 16.45
N HIS A 49 9.28 0.20 15.91
CA HIS A 49 10.08 -0.26 14.77
C HIS A 49 9.25 -1.21 13.88
N TRP A 50 9.78 -1.61 12.73
CA TRP A 50 9.19 -2.65 11.88
C TRP A 50 10.22 -3.76 11.66
N ALA A 51 9.76 -4.95 11.28
CA ALA A 51 10.63 -6.01 10.79
C ALA A 51 10.57 -6.03 9.26
N GLY A 52 11.71 -5.84 8.60
CA GLY A 52 11.82 -5.86 7.14
C GLY A 52 11.97 -7.28 6.58
N GLY A 53 12.84 -7.45 5.59
CA GLY A 53 13.16 -8.76 4.98
C GLY A 53 13.76 -9.77 5.96
N GLY A 54 14.26 -9.33 7.13
CA GLY A 54 14.77 -10.20 8.20
C GLY A 54 13.66 -10.88 9.03
N GLY A 55 12.40 -10.50 8.83
CA GLY A 55 11.24 -11.13 9.44
C GLY A 55 11.33 -11.26 10.96
N GLN A 56 10.96 -12.43 11.48
CA GLN A 56 10.96 -12.69 12.93
C GLN A 56 12.37 -12.60 13.56
N GLN A 57 13.44 -12.83 12.78
CA GLN A 57 14.80 -12.83 13.31
C GLN A 57 15.28 -11.40 13.62
N GLU A 58 15.02 -10.45 12.71
CA GLU A 58 15.29 -9.03 12.98
C GLU A 58 14.50 -8.55 14.22
N ASP A 59 13.23 -8.98 14.31
CA ASP A 59 12.37 -8.63 15.43
C ASP A 59 12.90 -9.12 16.78
N GLN A 60 13.47 -10.33 16.78
CA GLN A 60 14.07 -10.96 17.95
C GLN A 60 15.37 -10.24 18.38
N ILE A 61 16.23 -9.84 17.43
CA ILE A 61 17.48 -9.11 17.72
C ILE A 61 17.16 -7.77 18.40
N VAL A 62 16.16 -7.04 17.90
CA VAL A 62 15.73 -5.79 18.52
C VAL A 62 15.17 -6.05 19.93
N GLU A 63 14.37 -7.10 20.12
CA GLU A 63 13.85 -7.46 21.45
C GLU A 63 14.96 -7.79 22.45
N ASP A 64 15.94 -8.59 22.04
CA ASP A 64 17.04 -9.00 22.91
C ASP A 64 17.94 -7.82 23.27
N SER A 65 18.21 -6.92 22.32
CA SER A 65 18.92 -5.66 22.59
C SER A 65 18.17 -4.77 23.58
N LEU A 66 16.84 -4.65 23.44
CA LEU A 66 16.01 -3.89 24.39
C LEU A 66 16.01 -4.52 25.79
N ARG A 67 15.94 -5.85 25.90
CA ARG A 67 16.02 -6.56 27.19
C ARG A 67 17.39 -6.36 27.84
N ALA A 68 18.47 -6.39 27.07
CA ALA A 68 19.82 -6.11 27.57
C ALA A 68 19.96 -4.66 28.05
N PHE A 69 19.34 -3.70 27.36
CA PHE A 69 19.28 -2.31 27.80
C PHE A 69 18.55 -2.17 29.14
N GLU A 70 17.37 -2.78 29.31
CA GLU A 70 16.62 -2.77 30.57
C GLU A 70 17.42 -3.37 31.74
N GLN A 71 18.17 -4.46 31.49
CA GLN A 71 19.03 -5.08 32.51
C GLN A 71 20.15 -4.14 32.97
N ARG A 72 20.75 -3.37 32.04
CA ARG A 72 21.79 -2.38 32.37
C ARG A 72 21.20 -1.07 32.93
N ASN A 73 19.89 -0.85 32.78
CA ASN A 73 19.17 0.35 33.23
C ASN A 73 17.92 -0.04 34.04
N PRO A 74 18.04 -0.56 35.27
CA PRO A 74 16.91 -1.12 36.03
C PRO A 74 15.79 -0.11 36.37
N GLY A 75 16.06 1.19 36.24
CA GLY A 75 15.07 2.26 36.38
C GLY A 75 14.27 2.59 35.11
N ILE A 76 14.52 1.90 33.99
CA ILE A 76 13.87 2.15 32.70
C ILE A 76 13.18 0.87 32.22
N LYS A 77 11.94 1.02 31.75
CA LYS A 77 11.17 0.00 31.04
C LYS A 77 10.89 0.42 29.62
N VAL A 78 11.00 -0.51 28.69
CA VAL A 78 10.81 -0.24 27.26
C VAL A 78 9.57 -0.97 26.75
N LYS A 79 8.58 -0.20 26.33
CA LYS A 79 7.39 -0.68 25.65
C LYS A 79 7.63 -0.71 24.14
N ARG A 80 7.80 -1.91 23.60
CA ARG A 80 8.00 -2.16 22.16
C ARG A 80 6.69 -2.20 21.39
N ILE A 81 6.66 -1.55 20.22
CA ILE A 81 5.57 -1.60 19.25
C ILE A 81 6.15 -2.01 17.89
N ASN A 82 5.78 -3.21 17.40
CA ASN A 82 6.08 -3.63 16.03
C ASN A 82 4.78 -3.98 15.28
N PRO A 83 4.39 -3.20 14.26
CA PRO A 83 3.22 -3.48 13.42
C PRO A 83 3.39 -4.59 12.38
N GLY A 84 4.58 -5.15 12.21
CA GLY A 84 4.90 -6.21 11.25
C GLY A 84 5.62 -5.67 10.03
N ASP A 85 4.96 -4.86 9.21
CA ASP A 85 5.50 -4.31 7.96
C ASP A 85 5.65 -2.78 7.96
N SER A 86 6.45 -2.25 7.02
CA SER A 86 6.74 -0.82 6.91
C SER A 86 5.52 0.03 6.55
N GLY A 87 4.55 -0.50 5.80
CA GLY A 87 3.32 0.21 5.44
C GLY A 87 2.44 0.48 6.66
N GLN A 88 2.09 -0.58 7.40
CA GLN A 88 1.34 -0.48 8.65
C GLN A 88 2.09 0.34 9.70
N TYR A 89 3.43 0.24 9.71
CA TYR A 89 4.30 1.02 10.56
C TYR A 89 4.08 2.52 10.39
N PHE A 90 4.19 3.04 9.17
CA PHE A 90 4.09 4.49 8.96
C PHE A 90 2.68 5.03 9.24
N THR A 91 1.61 4.29 8.89
CA THR A 91 0.24 4.69 9.23
C THR A 91 0.06 4.80 10.75
N LYS A 92 0.60 3.83 11.50
CA LYS A 92 0.51 3.84 12.96
C LYS A 92 1.37 4.93 13.58
N LEU A 93 2.60 5.13 13.09
CA LEU A 93 3.49 6.19 13.53
C LEU A 93 2.79 7.54 13.33
N GLN A 94 2.32 7.84 12.13
CA GLN A 94 1.58 9.07 11.82
C GLN A 94 0.39 9.28 12.78
N THR A 95 -0.39 8.23 13.03
CA THR A 95 -1.56 8.30 13.94
C THR A 95 -1.13 8.66 15.37
N MET A 96 -0.06 8.05 15.88
CA MET A 96 0.48 8.35 17.21
C MET A 96 1.03 9.77 17.31
N MET A 97 1.77 10.21 16.29
CA MET A 97 2.34 11.56 16.20
C MET A 97 1.23 12.62 16.16
N ALA A 98 0.20 12.41 15.34
CA ALA A 98 -0.94 13.32 15.22
C ALA A 98 -1.81 13.35 16.49
N ALA A 99 -1.88 12.24 17.23
CA ALA A 99 -2.57 12.15 18.52
C ALA A 99 -1.81 12.84 19.67
N GLY A 100 -0.58 13.32 19.45
CA GLY A 100 0.25 13.91 20.49
C GLY A 100 0.82 12.91 21.49
N ALA A 101 0.80 11.61 21.16
CA ALA A 101 1.34 10.53 21.98
C ALA A 101 2.38 9.72 21.15
N PRO A 102 3.48 10.36 20.73
CA PRO A 102 4.47 9.74 19.86
C PRO A 102 5.26 8.65 20.59
N PRO A 103 5.84 7.67 19.88
CA PRO A 103 6.91 6.87 20.43
C PRO A 103 8.11 7.75 20.81
N ASP A 104 8.83 7.41 21.88
CA ASP A 104 10.03 8.15 22.29
C ASP A 104 11.18 7.97 21.30
N VAL A 105 11.42 6.72 20.87
CA VAL A 105 12.46 6.35 19.90
C VAL A 105 11.85 5.46 18.83
N PHE A 106 12.10 5.77 17.55
CA PHE A 106 11.44 5.06 16.45
C PHE A 106 12.23 5.07 15.15
N TYR A 107 11.94 4.12 14.25
CA TYR A 107 12.54 4.14 12.91
C TYR A 107 12.06 5.31 12.06
N MET A 108 12.99 5.95 11.37
CA MET A 108 12.71 6.98 10.39
C MET A 108 13.43 6.67 9.08
N ASP A 109 12.65 6.62 8.01
CA ASP A 109 13.15 6.52 6.66
C ASP A 109 13.65 7.90 6.18
N PHE A 110 14.76 7.91 5.45
CA PHE A 110 15.38 9.17 5.00
C PHE A 110 14.45 9.97 4.09
N SER A 111 13.69 9.33 3.19
CA SER A 111 12.77 10.04 2.28
C SER A 111 11.59 10.71 3.01
N ARG A 112 11.17 10.14 4.14
CA ARG A 112 10.04 10.65 4.95
C ARG A 112 10.46 11.67 6.00
N MET A 113 11.71 11.64 6.45
CA MET A 113 12.24 12.51 7.51
C MET A 113 11.90 14.01 7.33
N PRO A 114 12.08 14.65 6.15
CA PRO A 114 11.83 16.08 6.01
C PRO A 114 10.40 16.50 6.39
N ALA A 115 9.42 15.62 6.17
CA ALA A 115 8.02 15.89 6.54
C ALA A 115 7.82 15.97 8.06
N PHE A 116 8.51 15.13 8.83
CA PHE A 116 8.45 15.14 10.30
C PHE A 116 9.28 16.28 10.89
N VAL A 117 10.44 16.59 10.30
CA VAL A 117 11.25 17.75 10.70
C VAL A 117 10.49 19.05 10.49
N GLY A 118 9.87 19.23 9.31
CA GLY A 118 9.04 20.41 9.02
C GLY A 118 7.81 20.53 9.92
N ALA A 119 7.32 19.42 10.50
CA ALA A 119 6.25 19.42 11.50
C ALA A 119 6.75 19.68 12.93
N GLY A 120 8.06 19.88 13.14
CA GLY A 120 8.66 20.09 14.46
C GLY A 120 8.58 18.85 15.36
N GLN A 121 8.53 17.66 14.77
CA GLN A 121 8.23 16.41 15.47
C GLN A 121 9.47 15.59 15.84
N LEU A 122 10.62 15.89 15.26
CA LEU A 122 11.88 15.19 15.53
C LEU A 122 12.80 16.07 16.36
N ALA A 123 13.47 15.48 17.35
CA ALA A 123 14.53 16.16 18.09
C ALA A 123 15.82 16.24 17.27
N VAL A 124 16.63 17.26 17.54
CA VAL A 124 18.01 17.34 17.05
C VAL A 124 18.89 16.39 17.86
N LEU A 125 19.72 15.62 17.16
CA LEU A 125 20.54 14.52 17.70
C LEU A 125 22.04 14.77 17.59
N GLU A 126 22.46 16.01 17.42
CA GLU A 126 23.88 16.35 17.55
C GLU A 126 24.40 15.91 18.92
N GLU A 127 25.60 15.33 18.95
CA GLU A 127 26.29 14.85 20.16
C GLU A 127 25.71 13.59 20.84
N VAL A 128 24.66 12.96 20.31
CA VAL A 128 24.11 11.71 20.89
C VAL A 128 25.08 10.55 20.74
N VAL A 129 25.79 10.49 19.62
CA VAL A 129 26.85 9.53 19.31
C VAL A 129 28.00 10.22 18.56
N PRO A 130 29.23 9.68 18.61
CA PRO A 130 30.33 10.16 17.79
C PRO A 130 30.09 9.81 16.31
N VAL A 131 29.35 10.66 15.60
CA VAL A 131 29.01 10.45 14.18
C VAL A 131 30.22 10.40 13.24
N ALA A 132 31.41 10.78 13.71
CA ALA A 132 32.67 10.63 12.97
C ALA A 132 33.09 9.16 12.79
N ASP A 133 32.59 8.26 13.65
CA ASP A 133 32.85 6.82 13.56
C ASP A 133 31.92 6.12 12.54
N PHE A 134 30.99 6.87 11.95
CA PHE A 134 30.00 6.40 11.00
C PHE A 134 30.41 6.74 9.57
N PHE A 135 29.93 5.97 8.60
CA PHE A 135 30.06 6.34 7.18
C PHE A 135 29.31 7.65 6.90
N ALA A 136 30.04 8.69 6.45
CA ALA A 136 29.49 10.03 6.25
C ALA A 136 28.18 10.07 5.43
N PRO A 137 28.04 9.36 4.29
CA PRO A 137 26.78 9.38 3.54
C PRO A 137 25.57 8.95 4.37
N THR A 138 25.74 7.98 5.29
CA THR A 138 24.64 7.47 6.12
C THR A 138 24.17 8.50 7.14
N VAL A 139 25.09 9.35 7.63
CA VAL A 139 24.76 10.46 8.53
C VAL A 139 24.13 11.59 7.74
N ASP A 140 24.67 11.91 6.57
CA ASP A 140 24.19 12.96 5.68
C ASP A 140 22.73 12.72 5.27
N ALA A 141 22.32 11.45 5.10
CA ALA A 141 20.94 11.07 4.80
C ALA A 141 19.91 11.60 5.81
N PHE A 142 20.34 11.86 7.05
CA PHE A 142 19.49 12.34 8.14
C PHE A 142 19.83 13.76 8.60
N ARG A 143 20.65 14.47 7.82
CA ARG A 143 20.88 15.92 7.98
C ARG A 143 19.89 16.71 7.13
N TRP A 144 19.32 17.74 7.74
CA TRP A 144 18.35 18.60 7.06
C TRP A 144 18.54 20.08 7.41
N ASP A 145 18.75 20.93 6.39
CA ASP A 145 18.97 22.36 6.58
C ASP A 145 17.70 23.23 6.40
N GLY A 146 16.57 22.60 6.09
CA GLY A 146 15.31 23.28 5.77
C GLY A 146 14.94 23.23 4.28
N ALA A 147 15.91 22.92 3.40
CA ALA A 147 15.72 22.90 1.95
C ALA A 147 16.27 21.63 1.28
N ARG A 148 17.44 21.14 1.71
CA ARG A 148 18.13 19.98 1.10
C ARG A 148 18.58 18.98 2.17
N GLN A 149 18.58 17.71 1.79
CA GLN A 149 19.17 16.64 2.60
C GLN A 149 20.70 16.64 2.43
N GLY A 150 21.42 16.24 3.47
CA GLY A 150 22.88 16.18 3.48
C GLY A 150 23.58 17.30 4.24
N SER A 151 22.85 18.34 4.64
CA SER A 151 23.37 19.52 5.35
C SER A 151 22.50 19.89 6.54
N GLY A 152 23.03 20.65 7.49
CA GLY A 152 22.29 21.12 8.66
C GLY A 152 22.24 20.11 9.81
N PRO A 153 21.37 20.33 10.82
CA PRO A 153 21.26 19.49 12.00
C PRO A 153 20.89 18.04 11.69
N LEU A 154 21.40 17.12 12.51
CA LEU A 154 21.04 15.69 12.46
C LEU A 154 19.71 15.42 13.18
N TYR A 155 18.77 14.73 12.51
CA TYR A 155 17.46 14.38 13.08
C TYR A 155 17.22 12.87 13.23
N GLY A 156 18.16 12.05 12.79
CA GLY A 156 18.15 10.59 12.94
C GLY A 156 19.58 10.06 13.00
N VAL A 157 19.83 9.05 13.81
CA VAL A 157 21.12 8.34 13.81
C VAL A 157 20.94 7.06 12.99
N PRO A 158 21.71 6.86 11.91
CA PRO A 158 21.52 5.72 11.03
C PRO A 158 21.74 4.41 11.80
N LYS A 159 20.82 3.46 11.62
CA LYS A 159 20.86 2.11 12.23
C LYS A 159 21.75 1.20 11.41
N ASP A 160 21.49 1.18 10.12
CA ASP A 160 22.10 0.33 9.11
C ASP A 160 22.02 1.02 7.75
N PHE A 161 22.70 0.46 6.76
CA PHE A 161 22.56 0.89 5.39
C PHE A 161 22.91 -0.23 4.40
N THR A 162 22.77 0.05 3.11
CA THR A 162 23.30 -0.80 2.05
C THR A 162 23.68 0.04 0.84
N THR A 163 24.62 -0.45 0.05
CA THR A 163 24.91 0.00 -1.31
C THR A 163 24.21 -0.91 -2.33
N LEU A 164 24.09 -0.46 -3.58
CA LEU A 164 23.48 -1.24 -4.65
C LEU A 164 24.50 -2.09 -5.40
N GLY A 165 24.07 -3.28 -5.81
CA GLY A 165 24.81 -4.15 -6.72
C GLY A 165 23.94 -5.30 -7.22
N PHE A 166 24.56 -6.27 -7.89
CA PHE A 166 23.88 -7.42 -8.47
C PHE A 166 24.24 -8.70 -7.73
N TYR A 167 23.27 -9.62 -7.61
CA TYR A 167 23.53 -10.99 -7.21
C TYR A 167 23.59 -11.85 -8.45
N TYR A 168 24.55 -12.76 -8.53
CA TYR A 168 24.78 -13.55 -9.73
C TYR A 168 24.92 -15.04 -9.45
N ASN A 169 24.41 -15.84 -10.37
CA ASN A 169 24.44 -17.29 -10.30
C ASN A 169 25.72 -17.83 -10.94
N LYS A 170 26.65 -18.32 -10.13
CA LYS A 170 27.99 -18.76 -10.57
C LYS A 170 27.90 -19.92 -11.56
N ALA A 171 26.96 -20.84 -11.35
CA ALA A 171 26.77 -21.98 -12.24
C ALA A 171 26.33 -21.55 -13.65
N LEU A 172 25.52 -20.49 -13.78
CA LEU A 172 25.14 -19.95 -15.09
C LEU A 172 26.30 -19.22 -15.77
N PHE A 173 27.12 -18.49 -15.01
CA PHE A 173 28.34 -17.88 -15.53
C PHE A 173 29.33 -18.92 -16.07
N ASP A 174 29.56 -20.00 -15.31
CA ASP A 174 30.43 -21.11 -15.70
C ASP A 174 29.93 -21.79 -16.98
N ARG A 175 28.62 -22.08 -17.04
CA ARG A 175 27.98 -22.66 -18.23
C ARG A 175 28.08 -21.77 -19.46
N ALA A 176 27.97 -20.45 -19.28
CA ALA A 176 28.06 -19.47 -20.36
C ALA A 176 29.51 -19.15 -20.77
N GLY A 177 30.51 -19.66 -20.03
CA GLY A 177 31.92 -19.36 -20.28
C GLY A 177 32.24 -17.88 -20.11
N VAL A 178 31.62 -17.22 -19.12
CA VAL A 178 31.80 -15.80 -18.82
C VAL A 178 32.55 -15.67 -17.50
N SER A 179 33.53 -14.78 -17.45
CA SER A 179 34.24 -14.46 -16.21
C SER A 179 33.29 -13.87 -15.17
N TYR A 180 33.50 -14.20 -13.90
CA TYR A 180 32.74 -13.57 -12.83
C TYR A 180 32.97 -12.06 -12.78
N PRO A 181 31.97 -11.28 -12.32
CA PRO A 181 32.12 -9.83 -12.16
C PRO A 181 33.33 -9.48 -11.30
N SER A 182 34.15 -8.54 -11.78
CA SER A 182 35.24 -7.94 -11.01
C SER A 182 34.80 -6.62 -10.40
N ASP A 183 35.58 -6.06 -9.46
CA ASP A 183 35.24 -4.76 -8.86
C ASP A 183 35.22 -3.61 -9.87
N ASP A 184 35.80 -3.77 -11.07
CA ASP A 184 35.86 -2.76 -12.13
C ASP A 184 35.04 -3.09 -13.38
N TRP A 185 34.15 -4.08 -13.30
CA TRP A 185 33.30 -4.43 -14.43
C TRP A 185 32.36 -3.29 -14.87
N THR A 186 32.06 -3.27 -16.15
CA THR A 186 31.32 -2.20 -16.83
C THR A 186 29.92 -2.64 -17.23
N TRP A 187 29.06 -1.68 -17.59
CA TRP A 187 27.77 -1.97 -18.23
C TRP A 187 27.90 -2.81 -19.52
N SER A 188 29.05 -2.74 -20.21
CA SER A 188 29.33 -3.57 -21.38
C SER A 188 29.58 -5.03 -20.97
N ASP A 189 30.37 -5.25 -19.91
CA ASP A 189 30.60 -6.59 -19.37
C ASP A 189 29.30 -7.20 -18.82
N PHE A 190 28.48 -6.40 -18.15
CA PHE A 190 27.16 -6.81 -17.66
C PHE A 190 26.26 -7.32 -18.79
N VAL A 191 26.06 -6.52 -19.84
CA VAL A 191 25.15 -6.92 -20.92
C VAL A 191 25.69 -8.08 -21.74
N ASP A 192 27.01 -8.16 -21.92
CA ASP A 192 27.65 -9.29 -22.61
C ASP A 192 27.48 -10.60 -21.81
N ALA A 193 27.62 -10.54 -20.48
CA ALA A 193 27.30 -11.66 -19.60
C ALA A 193 25.82 -12.06 -19.71
N ALA A 194 24.93 -11.07 -19.62
CA ALA A 194 23.48 -11.29 -19.70
C ALA A 194 23.08 -11.96 -21.02
N ARG A 195 23.55 -11.46 -22.17
CA ARG A 195 23.27 -12.04 -23.49
C ARG A 195 23.76 -13.47 -23.61
N ARG A 196 24.98 -13.76 -23.15
CA ARG A 196 25.55 -15.12 -23.21
C ARG A 196 24.80 -16.10 -22.33
N ILE A 197 24.37 -15.66 -21.15
CA ILE A 197 23.56 -16.47 -20.24
C ILE A 197 22.15 -16.70 -20.81
N GLY A 198 21.50 -15.65 -21.33
CA GLY A 198 20.19 -15.77 -21.98
C GLY A 198 20.23 -16.70 -23.21
N ALA A 199 21.38 -16.83 -23.88
CA ALA A 199 21.56 -17.76 -24.99
C ALA A 199 21.75 -19.23 -24.59
N LEU A 200 21.89 -19.56 -23.29
CA LEU A 200 22.17 -20.94 -22.84
C LEU A 200 21.05 -21.93 -23.16
N ASP A 201 19.82 -21.60 -22.76
CA ASP A 201 18.64 -22.43 -22.96
C ASP A 201 17.36 -21.60 -22.83
N PRO A 202 16.22 -22.08 -23.39
CA PRO A 202 14.95 -21.34 -23.39
C PRO A 202 14.37 -21.02 -22.01
N THR A 203 14.89 -21.60 -20.93
CA THR A 203 14.36 -21.41 -19.58
C THR A 203 15.20 -20.46 -18.74
N THR A 204 16.31 -19.96 -19.28
CA THR A 204 17.26 -19.10 -18.58
C THR A 204 17.21 -17.68 -19.16
N THR A 205 17.25 -16.70 -18.25
CA THR A 205 17.32 -15.27 -18.59
C THR A 205 18.63 -14.69 -18.09
N GLY A 206 19.23 -13.81 -18.88
CA GLY A 206 20.51 -13.16 -18.60
C GLY A 206 20.53 -12.39 -17.29
N ALA A 207 19.66 -11.40 -17.17
CA ALA A 207 19.57 -10.58 -15.97
C ALA A 207 18.17 -10.00 -15.72
N GLU A 208 17.95 -9.43 -14.54
CA GLU A 208 16.85 -8.50 -14.30
C GLU A 208 17.40 -7.20 -13.70
N ILE A 209 16.93 -6.06 -14.24
CA ILE A 209 17.25 -4.71 -13.76
C ILE A 209 16.03 -4.10 -13.09
N VAL A 210 16.10 -3.91 -11.77
CA VAL A 210 15.07 -3.21 -11.00
C VAL A 210 15.05 -1.72 -11.34
N THR A 211 13.84 -1.18 -11.55
CA THR A 211 13.60 0.17 -12.08
C THR A 211 13.06 1.15 -11.03
N TRP A 212 13.38 0.95 -9.75
CA TRP A 212 13.00 1.90 -8.71
C TRP A 212 13.66 3.27 -8.94
N ASP A 213 13.01 4.34 -8.49
CA ASP A 213 13.44 5.73 -8.69
C ASP A 213 14.89 6.00 -8.29
N PHE A 214 15.30 5.61 -7.07
CA PHE A 214 16.66 5.81 -6.59
C PHE A 214 17.68 4.87 -7.26
N VAL A 215 17.25 3.68 -7.70
CA VAL A 215 18.08 2.73 -8.44
C VAL A 215 18.37 3.25 -9.85
N LEU A 216 17.35 3.70 -10.58
CA LEU A 216 17.50 4.32 -11.89
C LEU A 216 18.43 5.54 -11.82
N ARG A 217 18.27 6.36 -10.79
CA ARG A 217 19.13 7.52 -10.57
C ARG A 217 20.59 7.10 -10.32
N ALA A 218 20.84 6.05 -9.52
CA ALA A 218 22.18 5.50 -9.34
C ALA A 218 22.79 4.99 -10.66
N ILE A 219 22.01 4.30 -11.51
CA ILE A 219 22.45 3.87 -12.86
C ILE A 219 22.85 5.10 -13.71
N LEU A 220 22.00 6.13 -13.76
CA LEU A 220 22.29 7.38 -14.50
C LEU A 220 23.60 8.03 -14.03
N TRP A 221 23.85 8.01 -12.72
CA TRP A 221 25.06 8.60 -12.15
C TRP A 221 26.34 7.89 -12.62
N THR A 222 26.29 6.57 -12.85
CA THR A 222 27.43 5.83 -13.42
C THR A 222 27.81 6.31 -14.82
N GLU A 223 26.85 6.89 -15.54
CA GLU A 223 27.01 7.39 -16.91
C GLU A 223 27.25 8.90 -17.00
N GLY A 224 27.50 9.56 -15.86
CA GLY A 224 27.72 11.01 -15.88
C GLY A 224 26.46 11.86 -15.82
N ALA A 225 25.28 11.25 -15.95
CA ALA A 225 23.99 11.93 -16.05
C ALA A 225 23.27 12.03 -14.71
N ASP A 226 22.30 12.93 -14.61
CA ASP A 226 21.30 13.00 -13.53
C ASP A 226 19.99 13.55 -14.11
N ILE A 227 18.88 13.43 -13.37
CA ILE A 227 17.58 14.01 -13.73
C ILE A 227 17.44 15.47 -13.32
N LEU A 228 18.32 15.94 -12.41
CA LEU A 228 18.36 17.29 -11.87
C LEU A 228 19.78 17.85 -11.99
N ASP A 229 19.92 19.13 -12.29
CA ASP A 229 21.20 19.83 -12.23
C ASP A 229 21.54 20.32 -10.80
N GLU A 230 22.64 21.08 -10.66
CA GLU A 230 23.11 21.61 -9.36
C GLU A 230 22.16 22.64 -8.74
N ASP A 231 21.41 23.36 -9.58
CA ASP A 231 20.41 24.33 -9.18
C ASP A 231 19.09 23.66 -8.77
N GLY A 232 18.88 22.40 -9.19
CA GLY A 232 17.69 21.60 -8.92
C GLY A 232 16.65 21.69 -10.02
N GLU A 233 17.05 22.15 -11.22
CA GLU A 233 16.20 22.19 -12.41
C GLU A 233 16.24 20.87 -13.17
N LEU A 234 15.14 20.59 -13.89
CA LEU A 234 14.96 19.32 -14.59
C LEU A 234 15.79 19.27 -15.88
N VAL A 235 16.64 18.25 -16.03
CA VAL A 235 17.56 18.08 -17.18
C VAL A 235 17.30 16.80 -17.99
N VAL A 236 16.04 16.50 -18.28
CA VAL A 236 15.66 15.30 -19.05
C VAL A 236 16.06 15.35 -20.54
N ASP A 237 16.59 16.48 -21.02
CA ASP A 237 17.19 16.59 -22.37
C ASP A 237 18.66 16.16 -22.45
N ASP A 238 19.30 15.83 -21.33
CA ASP A 238 20.68 15.35 -21.31
C ASP A 238 20.82 14.11 -22.23
N PRO A 239 21.69 14.17 -23.26
CA PRO A 239 21.95 13.03 -24.14
C PRO A 239 22.41 11.77 -23.40
N ALA A 240 23.19 11.90 -22.33
CA ALA A 240 23.67 10.77 -21.56
C ALA A 240 22.54 10.09 -20.77
N LEU A 241 21.62 10.89 -20.21
CA LEU A 241 20.41 10.40 -19.56
C LEU A 241 19.54 9.62 -20.55
N ARG A 242 19.23 10.23 -21.69
CA ARG A 242 18.36 9.64 -22.72
C ARG A 242 18.95 8.37 -23.29
N ALA A 243 20.25 8.37 -23.62
CA ALA A 243 20.94 7.20 -24.12
C ALA A 243 20.94 6.05 -23.11
N THR A 244 21.06 6.35 -21.81
CA THR A 244 21.04 5.34 -20.75
C THR A 244 19.65 4.70 -20.62
N LEU A 245 18.60 5.51 -20.55
CA LEU A 245 17.22 5.00 -20.42
C LEU A 245 16.79 4.22 -21.66
N GLU A 246 17.14 4.70 -22.86
CA GLU A 246 16.83 4.00 -24.11
C GLU A 246 17.60 2.68 -24.23
N ARG A 247 18.84 2.63 -23.73
CA ARG A 247 19.64 1.40 -23.65
C ARG A 247 19.00 0.38 -22.69
N LEU A 248 18.51 0.82 -21.53
CA LEU A 248 17.77 -0.06 -20.62
C LEU A 248 16.47 -0.58 -21.25
N ARG A 249 15.72 0.29 -21.96
CA ARG A 249 14.51 -0.09 -22.71
C ARG A 249 14.84 -1.15 -23.76
N SER A 250 15.87 -0.91 -24.58
CA SER A 250 16.22 -1.81 -25.69
C SER A 250 16.71 -3.17 -25.22
N TRP A 251 17.53 -3.24 -24.16
CA TRP A 251 17.94 -4.51 -23.57
C TRP A 251 16.78 -5.36 -23.05
N ARG A 252 15.65 -4.72 -22.69
CA ARG A 252 14.46 -5.42 -22.18
C ARG A 252 13.48 -5.82 -23.28
N PHE A 253 13.24 -4.93 -24.25
CA PHE A 253 12.15 -5.12 -25.21
C PHE A 253 12.61 -5.46 -26.63
N ASP A 254 13.84 -5.10 -26.99
CA ASP A 254 14.37 -5.29 -28.34
C ASP A 254 15.31 -6.51 -28.40
N GLU A 255 15.69 -7.07 -27.25
CA GLU A 255 16.52 -8.27 -27.12
C GLU A 255 15.77 -9.41 -26.43
N GLU A 256 16.01 -10.64 -26.88
CA GLU A 256 15.35 -11.82 -26.31
C GLU A 256 16.16 -12.38 -25.14
N ARG A 257 15.53 -12.46 -23.95
CA ARG A 257 16.10 -13.07 -22.73
C ARG A 257 17.43 -12.45 -22.25
N THR A 258 17.82 -11.27 -22.74
CA THR A 258 18.92 -10.47 -22.18
C THR A 258 18.51 -9.95 -20.81
N LEU A 259 17.43 -9.16 -20.75
CA LEU A 259 16.74 -8.85 -19.50
C LEU A 259 15.44 -9.64 -19.41
N LEU A 260 14.92 -9.77 -18.19
CA LEU A 260 13.67 -10.46 -17.97
C LEU A 260 12.50 -9.71 -18.64
N GLY A 261 11.71 -10.43 -19.43
CA GLY A 261 10.55 -9.88 -20.12
C GLY A 261 9.27 -9.97 -19.29
N ALA A 262 8.15 -10.12 -20.01
CA ALA A 262 6.79 -10.36 -19.49
C ALA A 262 6.69 -11.36 -18.32
N GLU A 263 7.54 -12.37 -18.32
CA GLU A 263 7.50 -13.53 -17.42
C GLU A 263 7.63 -13.19 -15.92
N ALA A 264 8.13 -11.98 -15.61
CA ALA A 264 8.35 -11.44 -14.27
C ALA A 264 7.06 -10.93 -13.57
N GLU A 265 5.94 -10.88 -14.30
CA GLU A 265 4.72 -10.20 -13.88
C GLU A 265 4.18 -10.61 -12.51
N GLY A 266 4.02 -9.61 -11.63
CA GLY A 266 3.45 -9.76 -10.29
C GLY A 266 4.36 -10.47 -9.26
N LEU A 267 5.60 -10.79 -9.62
CA LEU A 267 6.57 -11.40 -8.72
C LEU A 267 7.62 -10.38 -8.30
N ASP A 268 8.02 -10.42 -7.04
CA ASP A 268 9.17 -9.65 -6.55
C ASP A 268 10.43 -10.12 -7.29
N PRO A 269 11.18 -9.23 -7.97
CA PRO A 269 12.44 -9.56 -8.64
C PRO A 269 13.40 -10.34 -7.75
N SER A 270 13.41 -10.06 -6.44
CA SER A 270 14.26 -10.78 -5.49
C SER A 270 13.94 -12.28 -5.45
N SER A 271 12.66 -12.65 -5.53
CA SER A 271 12.19 -14.03 -5.45
C SER A 271 12.47 -14.84 -6.72
N LEU A 272 12.65 -14.17 -7.86
CA LEU A 272 12.91 -14.82 -9.14
C LEU A 272 14.30 -15.46 -9.21
N PHE A 273 15.27 -14.87 -8.50
CA PHE A 273 16.62 -15.43 -8.42
C PHE A 273 16.66 -16.80 -7.74
N LEU A 274 15.77 -17.03 -6.75
CA LEU A 274 15.64 -18.31 -6.03
C LEU A 274 15.31 -19.49 -6.97
N THR A 275 14.78 -19.22 -8.16
CA THR A 275 14.45 -20.25 -9.15
C THR A 275 15.69 -20.87 -9.81
N GLY A 276 16.86 -20.23 -9.71
CA GLY A 276 18.09 -20.65 -10.38
C GLY A 276 18.11 -20.42 -11.89
N ARG A 277 17.08 -19.75 -12.45
CA ARG A 277 16.94 -19.47 -13.90
C ARG A 277 17.44 -18.11 -14.34
N LEU A 278 17.86 -17.27 -13.40
CA LEU A 278 18.28 -15.91 -13.66
C LEU A 278 19.79 -15.78 -13.44
N GLY A 279 20.50 -15.28 -14.45
CA GLY A 279 21.96 -15.10 -14.38
C GLY A 279 22.38 -14.05 -13.36
N MET A 280 21.71 -12.89 -13.39
CA MET A 280 21.96 -11.76 -12.51
C MET A 280 20.67 -11.08 -12.09
N VAL A 281 20.60 -10.54 -10.87
CA VAL A 281 19.44 -9.78 -10.40
C VAL A 281 19.89 -8.57 -9.58
N GLY A 282 19.28 -7.42 -9.80
CA GLY A 282 19.64 -6.18 -9.13
C GLY A 282 19.26 -4.96 -9.97
N PRO A 283 19.84 -3.78 -9.74
CA PRO A 283 20.56 -3.44 -8.53
C PRO A 283 19.61 -3.34 -7.34
N PHE A 284 19.92 -4.06 -6.26
CA PHE A 284 19.30 -3.83 -4.95
C PHE A 284 20.29 -4.13 -3.83
N GLY A 285 19.92 -3.73 -2.62
CA GLY A 285 20.78 -3.85 -1.44
C GLY A 285 20.79 -5.24 -0.80
N ARG A 286 21.41 -5.30 0.38
CA ARG A 286 21.67 -6.54 1.14
C ARG A 286 20.43 -7.18 1.77
N TRP A 287 19.28 -6.49 1.79
CA TRP A 287 18.06 -6.97 2.44
C TRP A 287 17.50 -8.30 1.90
N VAL A 288 17.99 -8.77 0.75
CA VAL A 288 17.63 -10.08 0.15
C VAL A 288 18.51 -11.25 0.61
N VAL A 289 19.68 -10.97 1.18
CA VAL A 289 20.70 -11.98 1.52
C VAL A 289 20.17 -13.05 2.48
N PRO A 290 19.37 -12.74 3.51
CA PRO A 290 18.78 -13.76 4.37
C PRO A 290 18.01 -14.81 3.57
N SER A 291 17.20 -14.39 2.60
CA SER A 291 16.46 -15.30 1.72
C SER A 291 17.37 -16.08 0.77
N TYR A 292 18.46 -15.48 0.28
CA TYR A 292 19.38 -16.14 -0.65
C TYR A 292 20.28 -17.16 0.04
N ARG A 293 20.55 -16.99 1.34
CA ARG A 293 21.24 -17.99 2.16
C ARG A 293 20.41 -19.29 2.34
N GLU A 294 19.13 -19.27 2.01
CA GLU A 294 18.29 -20.47 1.96
C GLU A 294 18.49 -21.29 0.67
N ILE A 295 19.19 -20.76 -0.35
CA ILE A 295 19.53 -21.49 -1.57
C ILE A 295 20.55 -22.59 -1.21
N PRO A 296 20.24 -23.88 -1.44
CA PRO A 296 21.19 -24.94 -1.16
C PRO A 296 22.45 -24.81 -2.02
N PRO A 297 23.62 -25.22 -1.54
CA PRO A 297 24.83 -25.27 -2.37
C PRO A 297 24.64 -26.15 -3.61
N ALA A 298 25.47 -25.94 -4.63
CA ALA A 298 25.41 -26.75 -5.86
C ALA A 298 25.53 -28.27 -5.59
N SER A 299 26.27 -28.66 -4.53
CA SER A 299 26.42 -30.06 -4.09
C SER A 299 25.13 -30.70 -3.57
N GLU A 300 24.14 -29.91 -3.17
CA GLU A 300 22.88 -30.34 -2.58
C GLU A 300 21.67 -30.09 -3.50
N GLY A 301 21.92 -29.76 -4.77
CA GLY A 301 20.88 -29.56 -5.78
C GLY A 301 20.35 -28.13 -5.89
N GLY A 302 20.97 -27.16 -5.22
CA GLY A 302 20.77 -25.74 -5.51
C GLY A 302 21.87 -25.19 -6.41
N PHE A 303 22.36 -23.98 -6.15
CA PHE A 303 23.41 -23.33 -6.94
C PHE A 303 24.22 -22.34 -6.10
N ASP A 304 25.48 -22.18 -6.47
CA ASP A 304 26.36 -21.21 -5.82
C ASP A 304 26.13 -19.81 -6.41
N TRP A 305 26.14 -18.80 -5.55
CA TRP A 305 25.89 -17.41 -5.90
C TRP A 305 26.81 -16.48 -5.12
N ASP A 306 26.94 -15.24 -5.59
CA ASP A 306 27.72 -14.21 -4.90
C ASP A 306 27.22 -12.80 -5.29
N PHE A 307 27.83 -11.77 -4.69
CA PHE A 307 27.53 -10.36 -4.94
C PHE A 307 28.56 -9.72 -5.89
N ALA A 308 28.06 -8.85 -6.77
CA ALA A 308 28.82 -8.05 -7.70
C ALA A 308 28.51 -6.56 -7.48
N PRO A 309 29.51 -5.67 -7.46
CA PRO A 309 29.28 -4.24 -7.30
C PRO A 309 28.47 -3.68 -8.48
N LEU A 310 27.87 -2.49 -8.33
CA LEU A 310 27.19 -1.84 -9.45
C LEU A 310 28.15 -1.64 -10.64
N PRO A 311 27.79 -2.05 -11.88
CA PRO A 311 28.65 -1.84 -13.04
C PRO A 311 28.95 -0.35 -13.25
N ARG A 312 30.20 -0.02 -13.58
CA ARG A 312 30.56 1.37 -13.88
C ARG A 312 30.22 1.72 -15.34
N GLY A 313 29.86 2.99 -15.55
CA GLY A 313 29.81 3.61 -16.87
C GLY A 313 31.06 4.45 -17.11
N ALA A 314 30.87 5.70 -17.50
CA ALA A 314 31.92 6.71 -17.56
C ALA A 314 32.62 6.96 -16.20
N ARG A 315 31.93 6.71 -15.08
CA ARG A 315 32.47 6.84 -13.72
C ARG A 315 31.87 5.80 -12.78
N ARG A 316 32.51 5.62 -11.61
CA ARG A 316 31.89 4.91 -10.48
C ARG A 316 30.90 5.84 -9.80
N ALA A 317 29.72 5.32 -9.50
CA ALA A 317 28.72 5.99 -8.70
C ALA A 317 27.84 4.93 -8.04
N ASN A 318 27.29 5.23 -6.88
CA ASN A 318 26.30 4.39 -6.21
C ASN A 318 25.39 5.28 -5.35
N THR A 319 24.44 4.66 -4.67
CA THR A 319 23.59 5.31 -3.68
C THR A 319 23.50 4.43 -2.44
N ILE A 320 23.05 5.04 -1.34
CA ILE A 320 22.77 4.33 -0.11
C ILE A 320 21.27 4.31 0.17
N ALA A 321 20.78 3.17 0.63
CA ALA A 321 19.50 3.06 1.31
C ALA A 321 19.78 2.85 2.80
N THR A 322 19.16 3.63 3.65
CA THR A 322 19.43 3.63 5.10
C THR A 322 18.17 3.98 5.89
N VAL A 323 18.07 3.45 7.10
CA VAL A 323 17.04 3.77 8.09
C VAL A 323 17.74 4.29 9.34
N SER A 324 17.14 5.26 10.02
CA SER A 324 17.66 5.76 11.30
C SER A 324 16.77 5.39 12.47
N TRP A 325 17.35 5.42 13.67
CA TRP A 325 16.60 5.71 14.88
C TRP A 325 16.46 7.23 15.04
N ALA A 326 15.23 7.71 15.18
CA ALA A 326 14.88 9.08 15.48
C ALA A 326 14.27 9.18 16.90
N LEU A 327 14.24 10.41 17.43
CA LEU A 327 13.71 10.71 18.76
C LEU A 327 12.59 11.76 18.64
N ALA A 328 11.47 11.55 19.34
CA ALA A 328 10.35 12.50 19.33
C ALA A 328 10.73 13.81 20.03
N ALA A 329 10.48 14.95 19.37
CA ALA A 329 10.79 16.28 19.91
C ALA A 329 10.13 16.55 21.28
N ASN A 330 9.00 15.92 21.55
CA ASN A 330 8.19 16.05 22.76
C ASN A 330 8.18 14.78 23.63
N SER A 331 9.22 13.93 23.57
CA SER A 331 9.41 12.83 24.52
C SER A 331 9.37 13.36 25.96
N GLU A 332 8.65 12.67 26.85
CA GLU A 332 8.56 13.03 28.28
C GLU A 332 9.88 12.76 29.02
N HIS A 333 10.74 11.91 28.45
CA HIS A 333 11.97 11.43 29.06
C HIS A 333 13.17 11.52 28.09
N PRO A 334 13.52 12.72 27.59
CA PRO A 334 14.45 12.88 26.48
C PRO A 334 15.86 12.32 26.76
N GLU A 335 16.34 12.43 28.00
CA GLU A 335 17.66 11.89 28.37
C GLU A 335 17.68 10.35 28.41
N ALA A 336 16.60 9.73 28.90
CA ALA A 336 16.47 8.28 28.88
C ALA A 336 16.31 7.75 27.45
N ALA A 337 15.54 8.46 26.63
CA ALA A 337 15.37 8.18 25.20
C ALA A 337 16.69 8.32 24.42
N ARG A 338 17.51 9.35 24.69
CA ARG A 338 18.85 9.50 24.09
C ARG A 338 19.78 8.34 24.44
N ARG A 339 19.80 7.90 25.71
CA ARG A 339 20.58 6.72 26.12
C ARG A 339 20.14 5.46 25.40
N LEU A 340 18.82 5.26 25.26
CA LEU A 340 18.27 4.13 24.53
C LEU A 340 18.64 4.20 23.05
N LEU A 341 18.51 5.36 22.42
CA LEU A 341 18.90 5.56 21.03
C LEU A 341 20.38 5.22 20.82
N ALA A 342 21.28 5.76 21.65
CA ALA A 342 22.72 5.50 21.59
C ALA A 342 23.04 4.00 21.78
N TRP A 343 22.28 3.31 22.62
CA TRP A 343 22.38 1.86 22.78
C TRP A 343 21.98 1.09 21.52
N MET A 344 20.87 1.48 20.89
CA MET A 344 20.33 0.80 19.72
C MET A 344 21.22 0.93 18.48
N VAL A 345 22.03 1.98 18.40
CA VAL A 345 23.02 2.20 17.33
C VAL A 345 24.45 1.83 17.76
N GLY A 346 24.62 1.25 18.95
CA GLY A 346 25.92 0.84 19.46
C GLY A 346 26.50 -0.38 18.74
N PRO A 347 27.82 -0.64 18.90
CA PRO A 347 28.53 -1.68 18.15
C PRO A 347 28.00 -3.09 18.39
N GLU A 348 27.58 -3.41 19.63
CA GLU A 348 27.01 -4.72 19.99
C GLU A 348 25.71 -4.97 19.19
N THR A 349 24.78 -4.01 19.20
CA THR A 349 23.50 -4.12 18.48
C THR A 349 23.71 -4.18 16.97
N GLN A 350 24.60 -3.35 16.42
CA GLN A 350 24.88 -3.36 14.98
C GLN A 350 25.56 -4.66 14.53
N ALA A 351 26.50 -5.20 15.32
CA ALA A 351 27.17 -6.47 15.01
C ALA A 351 26.17 -7.63 14.97
N GLU A 352 25.24 -7.74 15.93
CA GLU A 352 24.21 -8.79 15.92
C GLU A 352 23.28 -8.66 14.70
N GLN A 353 22.87 -7.44 14.34
CA GLN A 353 22.04 -7.21 13.15
C GLN A 353 22.80 -7.54 11.85
N SER A 354 24.09 -7.24 11.80
CA SER A 354 24.95 -7.52 10.65
C SER A 354 25.07 -9.01 10.34
N ARG A 355 25.21 -9.85 11.37
CA ARG A 355 25.36 -11.31 11.20
C ARG A 355 24.15 -11.97 10.55
N LEU A 356 22.96 -11.39 10.72
CA LEU A 356 21.76 -11.80 9.99
C LEU A 356 21.94 -11.72 8.46
N GLY A 357 22.85 -10.85 8.01
CA GLY A 357 23.11 -10.57 6.61
C GLY A 357 22.16 -9.55 6.00
N LEU A 358 21.34 -8.86 6.81
CA LEU A 358 20.29 -7.98 6.29
C LEU A 358 20.82 -6.65 5.73
N ALA A 359 21.83 -6.06 6.38
CA ALA A 359 22.32 -4.73 6.09
C ALA A 359 23.77 -4.55 6.58
N ILE A 360 24.40 -3.46 6.16
CA ILE A 360 25.76 -3.05 6.55
C ILE A 360 25.67 -2.23 7.85
N PRO A 361 26.51 -2.51 8.87
CA PRO A 361 26.69 -1.64 10.03
C PRO A 361 27.12 -0.24 9.61
N THR A 362 26.55 0.80 10.22
CA THR A 362 26.93 2.19 9.93
C THR A 362 28.24 2.58 10.59
N LEU A 363 28.66 1.88 11.65
CA LEU A 363 29.97 2.05 12.31
C LEU A 363 31.08 1.40 11.47
N ASP A 364 32.10 2.17 11.07
CA ASP A 364 33.17 1.69 10.18
C ASP A 364 33.93 0.49 10.77
N ASP A 365 34.29 0.54 12.05
CA ASP A 365 34.99 -0.56 12.74
C ASP A 365 34.16 -1.85 12.77
N VAL A 366 32.83 -1.75 12.92
CA VAL A 366 31.93 -2.91 12.95
C VAL A 366 31.75 -3.46 11.53
N ALA A 367 31.60 -2.59 10.54
CA ALA A 367 31.50 -2.98 9.14
C ALA A 367 32.78 -3.66 8.61
N ARG A 368 33.94 -3.35 9.17
CA ARG A 368 35.23 -4.01 8.84
C ARG A 368 35.55 -5.24 9.69
N SER A 369 34.68 -5.59 10.62
CA SER A 369 34.85 -6.76 11.49
C SER A 369 34.28 -8.05 10.87
N ASP A 370 34.50 -9.18 11.54
CA ASP A 370 33.91 -10.47 11.20
C ASP A 370 32.38 -10.51 11.37
N ALA A 371 31.78 -9.49 12.01
CA ALA A 371 30.33 -9.36 12.08
C ALA A 371 29.71 -9.02 10.72
N PHE A 372 30.46 -8.39 9.80
CA PHE A 372 30.00 -8.08 8.45
C PHE A 372 30.78 -8.82 7.37
N ILE A 373 32.12 -8.81 7.42
CA ILE A 373 32.97 -9.47 6.44
C ILE A 373 33.13 -10.94 6.87
N ASP A 374 32.24 -11.81 6.39
CA ASP A 374 32.22 -13.22 6.78
C ASP A 374 32.45 -14.13 5.58
N SER A 375 33.71 -14.51 5.36
CA SER A 375 34.11 -15.43 4.29
C SER A 375 33.56 -16.87 4.44
N SER A 376 32.90 -17.20 5.55
CA SER A 376 32.34 -18.54 5.77
C SER A 376 30.94 -18.73 5.21
N VAL A 377 30.23 -17.64 4.86
CA VAL A 377 28.86 -17.66 4.36
C VAL A 377 28.71 -16.72 3.15
N PRO A 378 27.82 -17.03 2.18
CA PRO A 378 27.58 -16.12 1.06
C PRO A 378 26.78 -14.86 1.50
N PRO A 379 26.91 -13.74 0.77
CA PRO A 379 27.87 -13.53 -0.33
C PRO A 379 29.30 -13.49 0.19
N PHE A 380 30.25 -14.03 -0.57
CA PHE A 380 31.67 -14.07 -0.19
C PHE A 380 32.37 -12.76 -0.47
N ASN A 381 31.81 -11.93 -1.36
CA ASN A 381 32.32 -10.62 -1.71
C ASN A 381 31.71 -9.48 -0.87
N ASP A 382 31.74 -9.61 0.46
CA ASP A 382 31.23 -8.58 1.38
C ASP A 382 31.96 -7.24 1.23
N GLN A 383 33.25 -7.27 0.90
CA GLN A 383 34.07 -6.06 0.73
C GLN A 383 33.54 -5.13 -0.37
N ALA A 384 32.97 -5.66 -1.44
CA ALA A 384 32.42 -4.86 -2.53
C ALA A 384 31.27 -3.94 -2.11
N TYR A 385 30.54 -4.28 -1.03
CA TYR A 385 29.54 -3.38 -0.47
C TYR A 385 30.18 -2.14 0.17
N LEU A 386 31.31 -2.31 0.85
CA LEU A 386 32.03 -1.23 1.54
C LEU A 386 32.78 -0.34 0.55
N ASP A 387 33.39 -0.93 -0.46
CA ASP A 387 34.12 -0.18 -1.50
C ASP A 387 33.19 0.75 -2.28
N ALA A 388 31.92 0.36 -2.44
CA ALA A 388 30.91 1.20 -3.06
C ALA A 388 30.56 2.47 -2.25
N VAL A 389 30.88 2.53 -0.95
CA VAL A 389 30.52 3.65 -0.07
C VAL A 389 31.24 4.94 -0.45
N GLU A 390 32.50 4.84 -0.87
CA GLU A 390 33.29 6.01 -1.31
C GLU A 390 32.64 6.74 -2.50
N HIS A 391 31.90 6.02 -3.33
CA HIS A 391 31.22 6.55 -4.51
C HIS A 391 29.71 6.70 -4.31
N SER A 392 29.23 6.52 -3.08
CA SER A 392 27.83 6.59 -2.73
C SER A 392 27.40 7.99 -2.33
N ARG A 393 26.19 8.36 -2.74
CA ARG A 393 25.53 9.58 -2.29
C ARG A 393 24.07 9.37 -2.00
N VAL A 394 23.53 10.21 -1.12
CA VAL A 394 22.09 10.26 -0.85
C VAL A 394 21.38 10.90 -2.05
N PRO A 395 20.29 10.30 -2.57
CA PRO A 395 19.51 10.94 -3.61
C PRO A 395 18.88 12.24 -3.09
N ASN A 396 19.36 13.39 -3.59
CA ASN A 396 18.77 14.68 -3.25
C ASN A 396 17.51 14.90 -4.09
N TRP A 397 16.34 14.67 -3.51
CA TRP A 397 15.05 14.88 -4.16
C TRP A 397 14.52 16.30 -3.91
N PRO A 398 13.74 16.88 -4.84
CA PRO A 398 13.01 18.10 -4.57
C PRO A 398 12.08 17.94 -3.36
N LEU A 399 11.80 19.05 -2.68
CA LEU A 399 10.89 19.10 -1.52
C LEU A 399 9.49 18.56 -1.82
N ASP A 400 9.07 18.59 -3.08
CA ASP A 400 7.78 18.06 -3.49
C ASP A 400 7.77 16.52 -3.36
N ARG A 401 6.91 16.03 -2.46
CA ARG A 401 6.82 14.60 -2.13
C ARG A 401 6.35 13.73 -3.27
N GLU A 402 5.74 14.31 -4.32
CA GLU A 402 5.29 13.55 -5.48
C GLU A 402 6.41 13.38 -6.51
N PHE A 403 7.49 14.16 -6.45
CA PHE A 403 8.49 14.20 -7.52
C PHE A 403 9.09 12.85 -7.85
N SER A 404 9.62 12.13 -6.85
CA SER A 404 10.29 10.84 -7.09
C SER A 404 9.29 9.76 -7.52
N LEU A 405 8.08 9.76 -6.94
CA LEU A 405 6.99 8.86 -7.35
C LEU A 405 6.55 9.12 -8.79
N GLN A 406 6.47 10.39 -9.22
CA GLN A 406 6.10 10.74 -10.59
C GLN A 406 7.21 10.38 -11.57
N PHE A 407 8.48 10.58 -11.19
CA PHE A 407 9.61 10.07 -11.97
C PHE A 407 9.48 8.56 -12.16
N SER A 408 9.32 7.79 -11.07
CA SER A 408 9.11 6.33 -11.13
C SER A 408 7.94 5.96 -12.04
N ARG A 409 6.81 6.67 -11.93
CA ARG A 409 5.60 6.43 -12.71
C ARG A 409 5.84 6.56 -14.21
N TRP A 410 6.49 7.63 -14.64
CA TRP A 410 6.78 7.87 -16.05
C TRP A 410 7.84 6.91 -16.58
N MET A 411 8.83 6.55 -15.75
CA MET A 411 9.84 5.57 -16.13
C MET A 411 9.25 4.16 -16.27
N ASP A 412 8.31 3.76 -15.42
CA ASP A 412 7.61 2.48 -15.53
C ASP A 412 6.90 2.32 -16.88
N LEU A 413 6.29 3.38 -17.41
CA LEU A 413 5.65 3.32 -18.72
C LEU A 413 6.64 2.98 -19.84
N THR A 414 7.86 3.51 -19.76
CA THR A 414 8.92 3.21 -20.75
C THR A 414 9.55 1.85 -20.49
N LEU A 415 10.00 1.61 -19.26
CA LEU A 415 10.86 0.48 -18.90
C LEU A 415 10.08 -0.81 -18.57
N ARG A 416 8.76 -0.74 -18.36
CA ARG A 416 7.92 -1.91 -18.07
C ARG A 416 6.79 -2.11 -19.08
N SER A 417 6.35 -1.06 -19.75
CA SER A 417 5.29 -1.14 -20.77
C SER A 417 5.74 -0.82 -22.19
N ASN A 418 7.04 -0.60 -22.41
CA ASN A 418 7.61 -0.27 -23.71
C ASN A 418 6.96 0.96 -24.38
N ARG A 419 6.52 1.94 -23.57
CA ARG A 419 6.11 3.24 -24.10
C ARG A 419 7.33 3.98 -24.61
N ASP A 420 7.10 4.84 -25.61
CA ASP A 420 8.10 5.75 -26.13
C ASP A 420 8.71 6.63 -25.01
N LEU A 421 10.04 6.72 -24.99
CA LEU A 421 10.80 7.46 -23.97
C LEU A 421 10.54 8.96 -24.05
N ASP A 422 10.46 9.53 -25.26
CA ASP A 422 10.23 10.97 -25.46
C ASP A 422 8.89 11.39 -24.89
N GLN A 423 7.83 10.60 -25.16
CA GLN A 423 6.51 10.83 -24.58
C GLN A 423 6.53 10.79 -23.05
N SER A 424 7.30 9.88 -22.46
CA SER A 424 7.36 9.71 -21.01
C SER A 424 8.15 10.84 -20.32
N LEU A 425 9.28 11.25 -20.90
CA LEU A 425 10.09 12.37 -20.39
C LEU A 425 9.37 13.72 -20.56
N GLU A 426 8.70 13.93 -21.69
CA GLU A 426 7.90 15.14 -21.91
C GLU A 426 6.70 15.21 -20.96
N GLY A 427 6.03 14.07 -20.74
CA GLY A 427 4.97 13.96 -19.73
C GLY A 427 5.44 14.31 -18.32
N PHE A 428 6.63 13.82 -17.95
CA PHE A 428 7.24 14.14 -16.66
C PHE A 428 7.59 15.62 -16.52
N ARG A 429 8.22 16.22 -17.54
CA ARG A 429 8.54 17.65 -17.58
C ARG A 429 7.29 18.50 -17.46
N SER A 430 6.32 18.25 -18.33
CA SER A 430 5.04 18.98 -18.36
C SER A 430 4.32 18.91 -17.01
N TRP A 431 4.36 17.75 -16.33
CA TRP A 431 3.84 17.62 -14.97
C TRP A 431 4.59 18.51 -13.97
N TRP A 432 5.92 18.49 -14.00
CA TRP A 432 6.75 19.25 -13.08
C TRP A 432 6.58 20.77 -13.24
N GLU A 433 6.55 21.26 -14.47
CA GLU A 433 6.31 22.69 -14.78
C GLU A 433 4.94 23.17 -14.30
N ARG A 434 3.88 22.37 -14.50
CA ARG A 434 2.54 22.67 -13.98
C ARG A 434 2.52 22.67 -12.46
N LYS A 435 3.24 21.76 -11.83
CA LYS A 435 3.32 21.66 -10.36
C LYS A 435 3.97 22.91 -9.76
N GLN A 436 5.09 23.36 -10.32
CA GLN A 436 5.79 24.56 -9.86
C GLN A 436 4.96 25.84 -10.05
N THR A 437 4.16 25.91 -11.12
CA THR A 437 3.31 27.06 -11.42
C THR A 437 1.95 27.03 -10.70
N SER A 438 1.66 25.97 -9.93
CA SER A 438 0.39 25.82 -9.20
C SER A 438 0.22 26.91 -8.14
N PRO A 439 -0.89 27.67 -8.15
CA PRO A 439 -1.19 28.67 -7.12
C PRO A 439 -1.24 28.09 -5.70
N LEU A 440 -1.54 26.80 -5.56
CA LEU A 440 -1.60 26.11 -4.26
C LEU A 440 -0.23 25.74 -3.72
N ALA A 441 0.78 25.62 -4.59
CA ALA A 441 2.16 25.39 -4.20
C ALA A 441 2.84 26.70 -3.75
N ALA A 442 2.56 27.81 -4.43
CA ALA A 442 3.24 29.09 -4.19
C ALA A 442 2.63 29.97 -3.08
N ALA A 443 1.36 29.76 -2.71
CA ALA A 443 0.66 30.64 -1.78
C ALA A 443 0.75 30.19 -0.30
N THR A 444 0.79 31.19 0.59
CA THR A 444 0.50 31.02 2.03
C THR A 444 -0.98 31.25 2.28
N PHE A 445 -1.56 30.45 3.17
CA PHE A 445 -3.00 30.47 3.44
C PHE A 445 -3.28 30.72 4.92
N PRO A 446 -4.38 31.39 5.28
CA PRO A 446 -4.73 31.63 6.68
C PRO A 446 -5.06 30.31 7.39
N PRO A 447 -4.87 30.21 8.72
CA PRO A 447 -5.25 29.02 9.47
C PRO A 447 -6.77 28.78 9.41
N MET A 448 -7.18 27.52 9.50
CA MET A 448 -8.58 27.11 9.52
C MET A 448 -9.34 27.79 10.67
N PRO A 449 -10.51 28.40 10.42
CA PRO A 449 -11.27 29.14 11.43
C PRO A 449 -12.07 28.20 12.34
N TRP A 450 -11.39 27.31 13.06
CA TRP A 450 -11.99 26.24 13.87
C TRP A 450 -13.03 26.74 14.87
N ALA A 451 -12.77 27.85 15.55
CA ALA A 451 -13.71 28.43 16.51
C ALA A 451 -15.03 28.85 15.85
N MET A 452 -14.96 29.52 14.69
CA MET A 452 -16.14 29.92 13.93
C MET A 452 -16.91 28.68 13.45
N LEU A 453 -16.22 27.68 12.91
CA LEU A 453 -16.82 26.43 12.44
C LEU A 453 -17.52 25.68 13.58
N PHE A 454 -16.88 25.60 14.75
CA PHE A 454 -17.48 25.01 15.95
C PHE A 454 -18.79 25.71 16.33
N TRP A 455 -18.81 27.04 16.38
CA TRP A 455 -20.02 27.79 16.71
C TRP A 455 -21.11 27.67 15.67
N ILE A 456 -20.75 27.58 14.38
CA ILE A 456 -21.72 27.31 13.30
C ILE A 456 -22.35 25.92 13.49
N ILE A 457 -21.54 24.88 13.71
CA ILE A 457 -22.03 23.51 13.92
C ILE A 457 -22.90 23.44 15.17
N ALA A 458 -22.43 24.01 16.29
CA ALA A 458 -23.20 24.07 17.53
C ALA A 458 -24.52 24.82 17.35
N GLY A 459 -24.53 25.92 16.60
CA GLY A 459 -25.72 26.68 16.26
C GLY A 459 -26.72 25.88 15.41
N VAL A 460 -26.24 25.15 14.41
CA VAL A 460 -27.08 24.25 13.58
C VAL A 460 -27.66 23.12 14.42
N VAL A 461 -26.85 22.47 15.25
CA VAL A 461 -27.32 21.42 16.17
C VAL A 461 -28.38 21.96 17.12
N LEU A 462 -28.15 23.13 17.73
CA LEU A 462 -29.12 23.78 18.60
C LEU A 462 -30.42 24.11 17.84
N ALA A 463 -30.33 24.63 16.62
CA ALA A 463 -31.50 24.93 15.80
C ALA A 463 -32.30 23.65 15.48
N VAL A 464 -31.63 22.55 15.12
CA VAL A 464 -32.27 21.24 14.90
C VAL A 464 -32.95 20.74 16.17
N LEU A 465 -32.30 20.85 17.33
CA LEU A 465 -32.88 20.46 18.62
C LEU A 465 -34.09 21.33 18.99
N VAL A 466 -34.04 22.64 18.74
CA VAL A 466 -35.16 23.56 18.96
C VAL A 466 -36.32 23.25 18.03
N VAL A 467 -36.06 23.01 16.73
CA VAL A 467 -37.10 22.62 15.77
C VAL A 467 -37.70 21.27 16.15
N ALA A 468 -36.89 20.29 16.55
CA ALA A 468 -37.37 18.99 17.04
C ALA A 468 -38.21 19.15 18.32
N TRP A 469 -37.82 20.05 19.22
CA TRP A 469 -38.59 20.37 20.43
C TRP A 469 -39.91 21.08 20.12
N MET A 470 -39.92 22.02 19.16
CA MET A 470 -41.13 22.73 18.71
C MET A 470 -42.08 21.82 17.93
N ARG A 471 -41.55 20.89 17.12
CA ARG A 471 -42.30 19.88 16.35
C ARG A 471 -42.66 18.65 17.15
N ARG A 472 -42.22 18.54 18.41
CA ARG A 472 -42.70 17.52 19.32
C ARG A 472 -44.18 17.82 19.56
N ASP A 473 -45.05 17.15 18.81
CA ASP A 473 -46.48 17.24 19.00
C ASP A 473 -46.77 17.16 20.49
N ARG A 474 -47.47 18.16 21.02
CA ARG A 474 -47.98 18.15 22.39
C ARG A 474 -49.14 17.17 22.51
N VAL A 475 -48.98 15.94 22.01
CA VAL A 475 -49.84 14.83 22.40
C VAL A 475 -49.78 14.81 23.92
N HIS A 476 -50.93 14.96 24.57
CA HIS A 476 -51.04 14.89 26.03
C HIS A 476 -50.77 13.45 26.47
N ALA A 477 -49.51 13.03 26.36
CA ALA A 477 -49.01 11.77 26.85
C ALA A 477 -49.04 11.83 28.37
N GLY A 478 -49.81 10.94 28.99
CA GLY A 478 -49.87 10.80 30.45
C GLY A 478 -48.49 10.55 31.08
N PRO A 479 -48.36 10.70 32.41
CA PRO A 479 -47.07 10.61 33.11
C PRO A 479 -46.25 9.34 32.77
N GLY A 480 -46.93 8.19 32.57
CA GLY A 480 -46.29 6.93 32.19
C GLY A 480 -45.65 6.96 30.80
N ARG A 481 -46.32 7.53 29.80
CA ARG A 481 -45.82 7.59 28.42
C ARG A 481 -44.64 8.56 28.27
N ARG A 482 -44.57 9.61 29.11
CA ARG A 482 -43.38 10.48 29.22
C ARG A 482 -42.19 9.79 29.88
N SER A 483 -42.44 8.91 30.84
CA SER A 483 -41.40 8.09 31.47
C SER A 483 -40.84 7.07 30.48
N GLU A 484 -41.71 6.43 29.69
CA GLU A 484 -41.33 5.49 28.63
C GLU A 484 -40.52 6.16 27.51
N GLU A 485 -40.93 7.35 27.04
CA GLU A 485 -40.16 8.11 26.04
C GLU A 485 -38.77 8.52 26.55
N ARG A 486 -38.66 8.94 27.82
CA ARG A 486 -37.37 9.28 28.44
C ARG A 486 -36.48 8.04 28.60
N ALA A 487 -37.06 6.92 29.02
CA ALA A 487 -36.35 5.65 29.11
C ALA A 487 -35.85 5.20 27.73
N GLY A 488 -36.68 5.31 26.69
CA GLY A 488 -36.30 5.01 25.31
C GLY A 488 -35.15 5.89 24.81
N LEU A 489 -35.21 7.20 25.06
CA LEU A 489 -34.12 8.12 24.70
C LEU A 489 -32.82 7.80 25.46
N LEU A 490 -32.90 7.51 26.77
CA LEU A 490 -31.74 7.13 27.58
C LEU A 490 -31.10 5.82 27.11
N LEU A 491 -31.90 4.86 26.65
CA LEU A 491 -31.41 3.58 26.10
C LEU A 491 -30.73 3.75 24.74
N VAL A 492 -31.19 4.71 23.91
CA VAL A 492 -30.62 5.00 22.59
C VAL A 492 -29.42 5.96 22.67
N LEU A 493 -29.32 6.76 23.73
CA LEU A 493 -28.30 7.79 23.89
C LEU A 493 -26.85 7.28 23.74
N PRO A 494 -26.43 6.12 24.31
CA PRO A 494 -25.09 5.60 24.11
C PRO A 494 -24.78 5.32 22.62
N TRP A 495 -25.74 4.80 21.87
CA TRP A 495 -25.58 4.56 20.43
C TRP A 495 -25.49 5.87 19.65
N VAL A 496 -26.35 6.85 19.95
CA VAL A 496 -26.31 8.17 19.29
C VAL A 496 -25.01 8.91 19.58
N LEU A 497 -24.55 8.89 20.84
CA LEU A 497 -23.26 9.48 21.21
C LEU A 497 -22.11 8.77 20.49
N GLY A 498 -22.11 7.44 20.48
CA GLY A 498 -21.12 6.67 19.74
C GLY A 498 -21.13 7.00 18.24
N PHE A 499 -22.31 7.06 17.62
CA PHE A 499 -22.48 7.47 16.22
C PHE A 499 -21.96 8.88 15.96
N LEU A 500 -22.31 9.86 16.79
CA LEU A 500 -21.90 11.24 16.61
C LEU A 500 -20.38 11.43 16.78
N VAL A 501 -19.79 10.78 17.79
CA VAL A 501 -18.37 10.94 18.12
C VAL A 501 -17.48 10.13 17.18
N PHE A 502 -17.84 8.88 16.88
CA PHE A 502 -16.96 7.95 16.16
C PHE A 502 -17.29 7.79 14.67
N LEU A 503 -18.47 8.24 14.20
CA LEU A 503 -18.84 8.14 12.78
C LEU A 503 -19.14 9.50 12.16
N ALA A 504 -20.17 10.21 12.62
CA ALA A 504 -20.58 11.48 12.01
C ALA A 504 -19.53 12.59 12.21
N GLY A 505 -18.92 12.67 13.40
CA GLY A 505 -17.89 13.65 13.73
C GLY A 505 -16.68 13.58 12.79
N PRO A 506 -16.00 12.42 12.64
CA PRO A 506 -14.91 12.25 11.70
C PRO A 506 -15.30 12.52 10.24
N ILE A 507 -16.51 12.16 9.82
CA ILE A 507 -17.02 12.48 8.48
C ILE A 507 -17.12 14.00 8.29
N ILE A 508 -17.71 14.71 9.24
CA ILE A 508 -17.82 16.18 9.19
C ILE A 508 -16.43 16.81 9.21
N LEU A 509 -15.51 16.32 10.04
CA LEU A 509 -14.13 16.80 10.07
C LEU A 509 -13.45 16.61 8.73
N SER A 510 -13.58 15.44 8.09
CA SER A 510 -13.07 15.19 6.74
C SER A 510 -13.66 16.17 5.72
N LEU A 511 -14.95 16.52 5.83
CA LEU A 511 -15.54 17.56 4.97
C LEU A 511 -14.88 18.91 5.15
N LEU A 512 -14.63 19.31 6.39
CA LEU A 512 -13.94 20.58 6.67
C LEU A 512 -12.49 20.55 6.17
N LEU A 513 -11.80 19.42 6.35
CA LEU A 513 -10.43 19.21 5.87
C LEU A 513 -10.33 19.17 4.34
N SER A 514 -11.40 18.79 3.63
CA SER A 514 -11.44 18.90 2.15
C SER A 514 -11.24 20.33 1.64
N LEU A 515 -11.50 21.33 2.49
CA LEU A 515 -11.32 22.76 2.21
C LEU A 515 -10.00 23.30 2.79
N ALA A 516 -9.15 22.44 3.33
CA ALA A 516 -7.91 22.80 3.98
C ALA A 516 -6.71 22.16 3.29
N ARG A 517 -5.57 22.85 3.32
CA ARG A 517 -4.24 22.27 3.09
C ARG A 517 -3.73 21.79 4.44
N TRP A 518 -3.67 20.46 4.60
CA TRP A 518 -3.22 19.84 5.84
C TRP A 518 -2.57 18.49 5.55
N ASN A 519 -1.42 18.26 6.18
CA ASN A 519 -0.59 17.08 5.93
C ASN A 519 -0.91 15.89 6.84
N GLY A 520 -1.73 16.07 7.87
CA GLY A 520 -2.09 14.99 8.80
C GLY A 520 -0.99 14.59 9.79
N LEU A 521 0.13 15.34 9.85
CA LEU A 521 1.23 15.09 10.79
C LEU A 521 1.11 15.98 12.03
N GLY A 522 0.81 17.27 11.82
CA GLY A 522 0.65 18.25 12.91
C GLY A 522 -0.78 18.31 13.48
N PRO A 523 -0.99 19.04 14.59
CA PRO A 523 -2.32 19.23 15.16
C PRO A 523 -3.26 19.94 14.18
N LEU A 524 -4.58 19.82 14.37
CA LEU A 524 -5.57 20.45 13.50
C LEU A 524 -5.40 21.98 13.40
N SER A 525 -4.79 22.63 14.40
CA SER A 525 -4.49 24.06 14.37
C SER A 525 -3.53 24.49 13.26
N THR A 526 -2.74 23.58 12.69
CA THR A 526 -1.84 23.87 11.56
C THR A 526 -2.51 23.71 10.19
N ALA A 527 -3.77 23.27 10.14
CA ALA A 527 -4.51 23.19 8.89
C ALA A 527 -4.77 24.59 8.34
N GLU A 528 -4.43 24.83 7.08
CA GLU A 528 -4.60 26.12 6.42
C GLU A 528 -5.84 26.11 5.52
N PHE A 529 -6.65 27.16 5.55
CA PHE A 529 -7.88 27.24 4.77
C PHE A 529 -7.59 27.65 3.32
N VAL A 530 -7.86 26.74 2.38
CA VAL A 530 -7.68 26.94 0.93
C VAL A 530 -9.01 27.09 0.18
N GLY A 531 -10.14 27.09 0.89
CA GLY A 531 -11.46 27.13 0.28
C GLY A 531 -11.67 25.95 -0.67
N THR A 532 -12.01 26.21 -1.93
CA THR A 532 -12.17 25.15 -2.95
C THR A 532 -10.86 24.76 -3.65
N GLY A 533 -9.71 25.22 -3.16
CA GLY A 533 -8.40 25.00 -3.78
C GLY A 533 -8.12 23.53 -4.11
N ASN A 534 -8.37 22.61 -3.18
CA ASN A 534 -8.19 21.18 -3.41
C ASN A 534 -9.03 20.67 -4.60
N PHE A 535 -10.28 21.12 -4.74
CA PHE A 535 -11.13 20.76 -5.88
C PHE A 535 -10.62 21.35 -7.19
N SER A 536 -10.15 22.61 -7.18
CA SER A 536 -9.53 23.22 -8.36
C SER A 536 -8.31 22.42 -8.82
N ARG A 537 -7.43 22.00 -7.89
CA ARG A 537 -6.29 21.13 -8.19
C ARG A 537 -6.71 19.79 -8.78
N ILE A 538 -7.73 19.14 -8.20
CA ILE A 538 -8.28 17.87 -8.71
C ILE A 538 -8.69 18.00 -10.18
N PHE A 539 -9.46 19.04 -10.52
CA PHE A 539 -10.05 19.13 -11.86
C PHE A 539 -9.12 19.73 -12.91
N LEU A 540 -8.23 20.66 -12.52
CA LEU A 540 -7.46 21.46 -13.46
C LEU A 540 -5.99 21.02 -13.60
N GLU A 541 -5.42 20.41 -12.57
CA GLU A 541 -3.98 20.14 -12.49
C GLU A 541 -3.64 18.65 -12.42
N ASP A 542 -4.56 17.82 -11.93
CA ASP A 542 -4.30 16.42 -11.61
C ASP A 542 -4.78 15.43 -12.69
N GLU A 543 -3.86 15.05 -13.57
CA GLU A 543 -4.10 14.01 -14.57
C GLU A 543 -4.30 12.61 -13.97
N THR A 544 -3.69 12.34 -12.82
CA THR A 544 -3.77 11.05 -12.11
C THR A 544 -5.18 10.81 -11.57
N PHE A 545 -5.86 11.87 -11.12
CA PHE A 545 -7.27 11.81 -10.75
C PHE A 545 -8.13 11.34 -11.94
N TRP A 546 -7.97 11.94 -13.11
CA TRP A 546 -8.75 11.55 -14.28
C TRP A 546 -8.44 10.13 -14.75
N GLN A 547 -7.18 9.73 -14.71
CA GLN A 547 -6.78 8.36 -15.04
C GLN A 547 -7.38 7.35 -14.07
N SER A 548 -7.28 7.59 -12.76
CA SER A 548 -7.84 6.68 -11.75
C SER A 548 -9.36 6.58 -11.79
N LEU A 549 -10.04 7.67 -12.13
CA LEU A 549 -11.49 7.68 -12.37
C LEU A 549 -11.85 6.88 -13.63
N LYS A 550 -11.07 6.98 -14.71
CA LYS A 550 -11.26 6.15 -15.92
C LYS A 550 -11.07 4.67 -15.63
N VAL A 551 -9.98 4.29 -14.95
CA VAL A 551 -9.69 2.91 -14.54
C VAL A 551 -10.84 2.34 -13.71
N THR A 552 -11.27 3.08 -12.68
CA THR A 552 -12.37 2.65 -11.80
C THR A 552 -13.70 2.59 -12.54
N GLY A 553 -14.00 3.58 -13.40
CA GLY A 553 -15.20 3.59 -14.21
C GLY A 553 -15.25 2.42 -15.21
N TYR A 554 -14.14 2.15 -15.89
CA TYR A 554 -14.01 1.01 -16.80
C TYR A 554 -14.22 -0.31 -16.05
N TYR A 555 -13.62 -0.45 -14.86
CA TYR A 555 -13.84 -1.61 -14.00
C TYR A 555 -15.31 -1.76 -13.62
N VAL A 556 -15.96 -0.70 -13.13
CA VAL A 556 -17.38 -0.71 -12.75
C VAL A 556 -18.27 -1.14 -13.91
N LEU A 557 -18.00 -0.65 -15.13
CA LEU A 557 -18.77 -0.98 -16.34
C LEU A 557 -18.65 -2.46 -16.73
N LEU A 558 -17.54 -3.12 -16.40
CA LEU A 558 -17.35 -4.56 -16.65
C LEU A 558 -17.86 -5.41 -15.48
N ALA A 559 -17.37 -5.11 -14.28
CA ALA A 559 -17.55 -5.91 -13.07
C ALA A 559 -19.00 -5.91 -12.58
N VAL A 560 -19.72 -4.79 -12.66
CA VAL A 560 -21.11 -4.74 -12.19
C VAL A 560 -22.02 -5.55 -13.12
N PRO A 561 -22.18 -5.24 -14.42
CA PRO A 561 -23.08 -6.02 -15.27
C PRO A 561 -22.66 -7.49 -15.40
N GLY A 562 -21.34 -7.75 -15.56
CA GLY A 562 -20.79 -9.09 -15.65
C GLY A 562 -21.04 -9.91 -14.39
N GLY A 563 -20.77 -9.33 -13.22
CA GLY A 563 -21.01 -9.95 -11.93
C GLY A 563 -22.49 -10.23 -11.67
N GLN A 564 -23.37 -9.28 -12.00
CA GLN A 564 -24.83 -9.48 -11.87
C GLN A 564 -25.34 -10.62 -12.77
N ALA A 565 -24.94 -10.63 -14.04
CA ALA A 565 -25.35 -11.65 -15.00
C ALA A 565 -24.83 -13.03 -14.59
N PHE A 566 -23.56 -13.13 -14.20
CA PHE A 566 -22.95 -14.38 -13.78
C PHE A 566 -23.54 -14.89 -12.45
N ALA A 567 -23.76 -14.02 -11.47
CA ALA A 567 -24.41 -14.36 -10.21
C ALA A 567 -25.82 -14.90 -10.41
N LEU A 568 -26.61 -14.26 -11.28
CA LEU A 568 -27.96 -14.72 -11.60
C LEU A 568 -27.93 -16.07 -12.34
N LEU A 569 -27.02 -16.24 -13.30
CA LEU A 569 -26.85 -17.50 -14.03
C LEU A 569 -26.53 -18.65 -13.07
N VAL A 570 -25.56 -18.48 -12.18
CA VAL A 570 -25.20 -19.48 -11.17
C VAL A 570 -26.37 -19.73 -10.21
N ALA A 571 -27.07 -18.67 -9.77
CA ALA A 571 -28.24 -18.82 -8.91
C ALA A 571 -29.36 -19.64 -9.58
N LEU A 572 -29.62 -19.44 -10.87
CA LEU A 572 -30.59 -20.22 -11.64
C LEU A 572 -30.20 -21.69 -11.71
N LEU A 573 -28.91 -21.99 -11.98
CA LEU A 573 -28.38 -23.36 -11.99
C LEU A 573 -28.52 -24.03 -10.61
N LEU A 574 -28.27 -23.29 -9.54
CA LEU A 574 -28.33 -23.78 -8.16
C LEU A 574 -29.72 -23.76 -7.53
N ASN A 575 -30.72 -23.20 -8.23
CA ASN A 575 -32.13 -23.25 -7.83
C ASN A 575 -32.80 -24.59 -8.19
N ALA A 576 -32.12 -25.46 -8.95
CA ALA A 576 -32.62 -26.80 -9.26
C ALA A 576 -32.71 -27.68 -8.00
N ARG A 577 -33.74 -28.55 -7.95
CA ARG A 577 -33.95 -29.52 -6.86
C ARG A 577 -33.12 -30.79 -7.06
N LEU A 578 -31.79 -30.64 -7.11
CA LEU A 578 -30.84 -31.75 -7.26
C LEU A 578 -30.32 -32.23 -5.89
N ARG A 579 -30.05 -33.53 -5.76
CA ARG A 579 -29.35 -34.08 -4.58
C ARG A 579 -27.90 -33.59 -4.57
N GLY A 580 -27.41 -33.10 -3.43
CA GLY A 580 -26.04 -32.58 -3.29
C GLY A 580 -25.86 -31.09 -3.63
N ILE A 581 -26.93 -30.37 -3.98
CA ILE A 581 -26.85 -28.96 -4.40
C ILE A 581 -26.31 -28.01 -3.32
N GLU A 582 -26.44 -28.36 -2.02
CA GLU A 582 -25.91 -27.56 -0.92
C GLU A 582 -24.38 -27.49 -0.94
N PHE A 583 -23.70 -28.55 -1.39
CA PHE A 583 -22.25 -28.55 -1.56
C PHE A 583 -21.82 -27.50 -2.60
N PHE A 584 -22.48 -27.46 -3.75
CA PHE A 584 -22.18 -26.49 -4.79
C PHE A 584 -22.46 -25.05 -4.34
N ARG A 585 -23.54 -24.80 -3.59
CA ARG A 585 -23.79 -23.47 -3.00
C ARG A 585 -22.70 -23.05 -2.03
N ALA A 586 -22.25 -23.96 -1.17
CA ALA A 586 -21.12 -23.70 -0.28
C ALA A 586 -19.83 -23.43 -1.07
N ALA A 587 -19.55 -24.21 -2.11
CA ALA A 587 -18.35 -24.05 -2.94
C ALA A 587 -18.33 -22.71 -3.69
N PHE A 588 -19.46 -22.25 -4.25
CA PHE A 588 -19.57 -20.94 -4.90
C PHE A 588 -19.62 -19.76 -3.91
N TYR A 589 -20.04 -20.00 -2.66
CA TYR A 589 -20.04 -18.98 -1.61
C TYR A 589 -18.67 -18.81 -0.95
N LEU A 590 -17.89 -19.89 -0.83
CA LEU A 590 -16.61 -19.94 -0.13
C LEU A 590 -15.63 -18.81 -0.53
N PRO A 591 -15.42 -18.49 -1.83
CA PRO A 591 -14.48 -17.43 -2.21
C PRO A 591 -14.86 -16.05 -1.65
N SER A 592 -16.15 -15.76 -1.48
CA SER A 592 -16.61 -14.47 -0.95
C SER A 592 -16.31 -14.26 0.54
N VAL A 593 -15.85 -15.31 1.23
CA VAL A 593 -15.47 -15.30 2.65
C VAL A 593 -13.94 -15.32 2.82
N LEU A 594 -13.18 -15.60 1.77
CA LEU A 594 -11.72 -15.60 1.82
C LEU A 594 -11.16 -14.19 1.96
N ALA A 595 -10.01 -14.07 2.64
CA ALA A 595 -9.34 -12.78 2.80
C ALA A 595 -8.88 -12.25 1.43
N GLY A 596 -9.17 -10.98 1.15
CA GLY A 596 -8.82 -10.34 -0.14
C GLY A 596 -7.32 -10.38 -0.47
N VAL A 597 -6.46 -10.44 0.53
CA VAL A 597 -4.99 -10.58 0.36
C VAL A 597 -4.64 -11.92 -0.29
N GLY A 598 -5.05 -13.04 0.30
CA GLY A 598 -4.76 -14.37 -0.24
C GLY A 598 -5.36 -14.58 -1.63
N MET A 599 -6.51 -13.98 -1.87
CA MET A 599 -7.14 -13.93 -3.19
C MET A 599 -6.27 -13.21 -4.23
N SER A 600 -5.77 -12.03 -3.88
CA SER A 600 -4.90 -11.25 -4.77
C SER A 600 -3.64 -12.04 -5.13
N ILE A 601 -3.00 -12.67 -4.13
CA ILE A 601 -1.82 -13.52 -4.34
C ILE A 601 -2.15 -14.69 -5.27
N LEU A 602 -3.28 -15.37 -5.07
CA LEU A 602 -3.70 -16.47 -5.95
C LEU A 602 -3.87 -15.98 -7.40
N PHE A 603 -4.49 -14.82 -7.61
CA PHE A 603 -4.75 -14.33 -8.97
C PHE A 603 -3.52 -13.78 -9.68
N ILE A 604 -2.49 -13.34 -8.95
CA ILE A 604 -1.17 -13.06 -9.54
C ILE A 604 -0.65 -14.30 -10.29
N TRP A 605 -0.73 -15.49 -9.68
CA TRP A 605 -0.35 -16.75 -10.33
C TRP A 605 -1.27 -17.12 -11.50
N VAL A 606 -2.57 -16.86 -11.38
CA VAL A 606 -3.56 -17.17 -12.44
C VAL A 606 -3.33 -16.33 -13.70
N PHE A 607 -3.02 -15.04 -13.52
CA PHE A 607 -2.83 -14.06 -14.59
C PHE A 607 -1.37 -13.89 -15.02
N LYS A 608 -0.44 -14.66 -14.46
CA LYS A 608 0.96 -14.61 -14.87
C LYS A 608 1.10 -14.75 -16.39
N SER A 609 1.77 -13.79 -17.04
CA SER A 609 2.02 -13.80 -18.49
C SER A 609 2.52 -15.15 -18.99
N GLU A 610 3.50 -15.71 -18.28
CA GLU A 610 4.08 -17.01 -18.60
C GLU A 610 3.75 -18.10 -17.59
N GLY A 611 3.27 -19.24 -18.10
CA GLY A 611 2.87 -20.37 -17.27
C GLY A 611 1.63 -20.11 -16.40
N GLY A 612 1.02 -18.91 -16.50
CA GLY A 612 -0.23 -18.60 -15.82
C GLY A 612 -1.38 -19.45 -16.32
N MET A 613 -2.32 -19.74 -15.43
CA MET A 613 -3.44 -20.64 -15.73
C MET A 613 -4.30 -20.11 -16.88
N ILE A 614 -4.59 -18.81 -16.93
CA ILE A 614 -5.42 -18.23 -18.01
C ILE A 614 -4.67 -18.27 -19.34
N ASN A 615 -3.41 -17.83 -19.37
CA ASN A 615 -2.60 -17.81 -20.59
C ASN A 615 -2.35 -19.23 -21.14
N SER A 616 -2.21 -20.23 -20.27
CA SER A 616 -2.13 -21.64 -20.67
C SER A 616 -3.41 -22.16 -21.36
N ILE A 617 -4.57 -21.55 -21.07
CA ILE A 617 -5.84 -21.91 -21.70
C ILE A 617 -6.06 -21.11 -23.00
N ILE A 618 -5.79 -19.79 -22.99
CA ILE A 618 -6.07 -18.94 -24.14
C ILE A 618 -4.96 -18.98 -25.21
N GLY A 619 -3.70 -19.22 -24.84
CA GLY A 619 -2.58 -19.29 -25.79
C GLY A 619 -2.80 -20.28 -26.92
N PRO A 620 -3.18 -21.54 -26.65
CA PRO A 620 -3.50 -22.50 -27.70
C PRO A 620 -4.68 -22.08 -28.58
N LEU A 621 -5.61 -21.25 -28.07
CA LEU A 621 -6.76 -20.75 -28.82
C LEU A 621 -6.40 -19.54 -29.70
N LEU A 622 -5.41 -18.75 -29.28
CA LEU A 622 -4.93 -17.55 -29.97
C LEU A 622 -3.85 -17.87 -31.01
N ALA A 623 -3.03 -18.90 -30.78
CA ALA A 623 -1.95 -19.32 -31.67
C ALA A 623 -2.36 -19.52 -33.14
N PRO A 624 -3.55 -20.09 -33.48
CA PRO A 624 -4.00 -20.20 -34.87
C PRO A 624 -4.20 -18.86 -35.59
N PHE A 625 -4.38 -17.77 -34.84
CA PHE A 625 -4.56 -16.42 -35.35
C PHE A 625 -3.26 -15.60 -35.33
N GLY A 626 -2.13 -16.20 -34.92
CA GLY A 626 -0.86 -15.50 -34.74
C GLY A 626 -0.90 -14.45 -33.62
N LEU A 627 -1.80 -14.62 -32.65
CA LEU A 627 -1.92 -13.74 -31.50
C LEU A 627 -1.29 -14.40 -30.27
N GLU A 628 -0.59 -13.60 -29.48
CA GLU A 628 -0.03 -14.01 -28.19
C GLU A 628 -0.99 -13.67 -27.05
N PRO A 629 -1.02 -14.46 -25.97
CA PRO A 629 -1.70 -14.06 -24.74
C PRO A 629 -1.18 -12.72 -24.21
N PRO A 630 -2.05 -11.88 -23.62
CA PRO A 630 -1.63 -10.56 -23.14
C PRO A 630 -0.79 -10.66 -21.86
N GLU A 631 0.04 -9.64 -21.68
CA GLU A 631 0.71 -9.31 -20.42
C GLU A 631 -0.22 -8.45 -19.55
N TRP A 632 -1.03 -9.11 -18.71
CA TRP A 632 -2.20 -8.53 -18.07
C TRP A 632 -1.93 -7.29 -17.20
N PHE A 633 -0.76 -7.22 -16.58
CA PHE A 633 -0.32 -6.23 -15.58
C PHE A 633 1.05 -5.60 -15.89
N ASN A 634 1.61 -5.80 -17.09
CA ASN A 634 2.83 -5.15 -17.58
C ASN A 634 2.57 -4.44 -18.92
N ARG A 635 3.05 -4.98 -20.04
CA ARG A 635 3.00 -4.32 -21.34
C ARG A 635 1.59 -4.00 -21.80
N ASP A 636 0.65 -4.91 -21.57
CA ASP A 636 -0.73 -4.75 -22.05
C ASP A 636 -1.70 -4.30 -20.95
N ALA A 637 -1.17 -3.87 -19.79
CA ALA A 637 -1.96 -3.49 -18.62
C ALA A 637 -3.01 -2.42 -18.90
N ALA A 638 -2.67 -1.44 -19.75
CA ALA A 638 -3.58 -0.37 -20.18
C ALA A 638 -4.91 -0.90 -20.76
N LEU A 639 -4.88 -2.07 -21.41
CA LEU A 639 -6.04 -2.67 -22.06
C LEU A 639 -6.62 -3.83 -21.23
N PHE A 640 -5.78 -4.69 -20.68
CA PHE A 640 -6.18 -5.96 -20.07
C PHE A 640 -6.13 -5.99 -18.54
N GLY A 641 -5.46 -5.04 -17.89
CA GLY A 641 -5.35 -5.02 -16.43
C GLY A 641 -6.70 -4.87 -15.74
N VAL A 642 -7.51 -3.89 -16.17
CA VAL A 642 -8.87 -3.69 -15.64
C VAL A 642 -9.79 -4.90 -15.92
N PRO A 643 -9.81 -5.48 -17.13
CA PRO A 643 -10.49 -6.75 -17.38
C PRO A 643 -10.03 -7.90 -16.48
N ALA A 644 -8.74 -8.04 -16.17
CA ALA A 644 -8.25 -9.08 -15.26
C ALA A 644 -8.86 -8.93 -13.85
N PHE A 645 -8.91 -7.70 -13.31
CA PHE A 645 -9.59 -7.42 -12.06
C PHE A 645 -11.10 -7.76 -12.13
N ALA A 646 -11.76 -7.43 -13.24
CA ALA A 646 -13.19 -7.72 -13.42
C ALA A 646 -13.46 -9.24 -13.50
N LEU A 647 -12.60 -10.00 -14.17
CA LEU A 647 -12.65 -11.46 -14.25
C LEU A 647 -12.46 -12.11 -12.88
N MET A 648 -11.48 -11.63 -12.10
CA MET A 648 -11.30 -12.08 -10.72
C MET A 648 -12.55 -11.80 -9.86
N ASN A 649 -13.21 -10.65 -10.04
CA ASN A 649 -14.44 -10.32 -9.32
C ASN A 649 -15.59 -11.31 -9.61
N LEU A 650 -15.60 -11.98 -10.77
CA LEU A 650 -16.58 -13.02 -11.07
C LEU A 650 -16.45 -14.24 -10.14
N TRP A 651 -15.30 -14.47 -9.51
CA TRP A 651 -15.15 -15.54 -8.52
C TRP A 651 -15.71 -15.16 -7.14
N LEU A 652 -15.90 -13.87 -6.88
CA LEU A 652 -16.40 -13.32 -5.61
C LEU A 652 -17.93 -13.16 -5.56
N ILE A 653 -18.66 -13.57 -6.60
CA ILE A 653 -20.11 -13.38 -6.74
C ILE A 653 -20.96 -14.16 -5.73
N GLY A 654 -20.36 -15.02 -4.90
CA GLY A 654 -21.05 -15.95 -4.01
C GLY A 654 -22.14 -15.30 -3.16
N GLY A 655 -21.87 -14.14 -2.58
CA GLY A 655 -22.85 -13.37 -1.82
C GLY A 655 -24.05 -12.91 -2.67
N SER A 656 -23.79 -12.29 -3.82
CA SER A 656 -24.85 -11.84 -4.75
C SER A 656 -25.67 -13.00 -5.30
N MET A 657 -25.01 -14.13 -5.60
CA MET A 657 -25.65 -15.37 -6.04
C MET A 657 -26.60 -15.92 -4.98
N MET A 658 -26.20 -15.93 -3.70
CA MET A 658 -27.07 -16.36 -2.60
C MET A 658 -28.29 -15.46 -2.42
N ILE A 659 -28.11 -14.15 -2.58
CA ILE A 659 -29.22 -13.18 -2.58
C ILE A 659 -30.18 -13.45 -3.75
N TYR A 660 -29.66 -13.72 -4.95
CA TYR A 660 -30.49 -14.09 -6.10
C TYR A 660 -31.24 -15.40 -5.91
N LEU A 661 -30.57 -16.41 -5.35
CA LEU A 661 -31.16 -17.70 -5.04
C LEU A 661 -32.31 -17.56 -4.03
N ALA A 662 -32.14 -16.73 -3.01
CA ALA A 662 -33.21 -16.42 -2.05
C ALA A 662 -34.40 -15.72 -2.76
N GLY A 663 -34.12 -14.75 -3.64
CA GLY A 663 -35.13 -14.09 -4.46
C GLY A 663 -35.90 -15.07 -5.35
N LEU A 664 -35.20 -15.96 -6.05
CA LEU A 664 -35.79 -16.98 -6.93
C LEU A 664 -36.75 -17.91 -6.19
N ARG A 665 -36.45 -18.23 -4.93
CA ARG A 665 -37.29 -19.11 -4.09
C ARG A 665 -38.55 -18.43 -3.57
N ASN A 666 -38.56 -17.11 -3.50
CA ASN A 666 -39.72 -16.34 -3.06
C ASN A 666 -40.75 -16.15 -4.20
N ILE A 667 -40.42 -16.52 -5.43
CA ILE A 667 -41.36 -16.44 -6.55
C ILE A 667 -42.42 -17.55 -6.40
N PRO A 668 -43.72 -17.23 -6.35
CA PRO A 668 -44.78 -18.23 -6.23
C PRO A 668 -44.76 -19.24 -7.39
N ALA A 669 -44.84 -20.53 -7.05
CA ALA A 669 -44.84 -21.61 -8.05
C ALA A 669 -46.03 -21.53 -9.01
N GLU A 670 -47.16 -21.02 -8.52
CA GLU A 670 -48.43 -20.88 -9.25
C GLU A 670 -48.28 -20.05 -10.54
N LEU A 671 -47.41 -19.04 -10.54
CA LEU A 671 -47.15 -18.21 -11.73
C LEU A 671 -46.45 -19.02 -12.85
N TYR A 672 -45.57 -19.95 -12.47
CA TYR A 672 -44.89 -20.82 -13.43
C TYR A 672 -45.81 -21.92 -13.96
N GLU A 673 -46.73 -22.43 -13.14
CA GLU A 673 -47.73 -23.42 -13.52
C GLU A 673 -48.76 -22.83 -14.49
N ALA A 674 -49.31 -21.65 -14.17
CA ALA A 674 -50.22 -20.93 -15.06
C ALA A 674 -49.58 -20.66 -16.44
N ALA A 675 -48.34 -20.18 -16.46
CA ALA A 675 -47.62 -19.93 -17.70
C ALA A 675 -47.28 -21.22 -18.49
N ALA A 676 -47.12 -22.36 -17.80
CA ALA A 676 -46.92 -23.65 -18.46
C ALA A 676 -48.20 -24.13 -19.15
N ILE A 677 -49.36 -23.91 -18.53
CA ILE A 677 -50.68 -24.21 -19.12
C ILE A 677 -50.90 -23.34 -20.37
N ASP A 678 -50.50 -22.07 -20.33
CA ASP A 678 -50.56 -21.14 -21.47
C ASP A 678 -49.50 -21.41 -22.57
N GLY A 679 -48.73 -22.51 -22.46
CA GLY A 679 -47.73 -22.90 -23.46
C GLY A 679 -46.48 -22.02 -23.49
N ALA A 680 -46.21 -21.23 -22.45
CA ALA A 680 -45.00 -20.41 -22.40
C ALA A 680 -43.75 -21.29 -22.26
N GLY A 681 -42.80 -21.14 -23.19
CA GLY A 681 -41.49 -21.80 -23.11
C GLY A 681 -40.56 -21.22 -22.02
N PRO A 682 -39.43 -21.89 -21.71
CA PRO A 682 -38.52 -21.49 -20.63
C PRO A 682 -38.01 -20.05 -20.72
N LEU A 683 -37.64 -19.60 -21.92
CA LEU A 683 -37.16 -18.23 -22.15
C LEU A 683 -38.27 -17.19 -21.90
N ARG A 684 -39.51 -17.51 -22.26
CA ARG A 684 -40.67 -16.63 -22.04
C ARG A 684 -41.01 -16.56 -20.55
N ARG A 685 -40.93 -17.67 -19.81
CA ARG A 685 -41.09 -17.67 -18.34
C ARG A 685 -39.97 -16.91 -17.63
N PHE A 686 -38.73 -17.04 -18.09
CA PHE A 686 -37.60 -16.29 -17.53
C PHE A 686 -37.78 -14.78 -17.72
N THR A 687 -38.02 -14.33 -18.95
CA THR A 687 -38.10 -12.90 -19.29
C THR A 687 -39.37 -12.21 -18.82
N ARG A 688 -40.51 -12.93 -18.75
CA ARG A 688 -41.82 -12.34 -18.40
C ARG A 688 -42.25 -12.55 -16.96
N ILE A 689 -41.67 -13.51 -16.23
CA ILE A 689 -42.05 -13.82 -14.84
C ILE A 689 -40.83 -13.65 -13.93
N THR A 690 -39.77 -14.42 -14.20
CA THR A 690 -38.61 -14.51 -13.29
C THR A 690 -37.89 -13.17 -13.18
N LEU A 691 -37.50 -12.58 -14.30
CA LEU A 691 -36.72 -11.34 -14.32
C LEU A 691 -37.50 -10.13 -13.74
N PRO A 692 -38.79 -9.90 -14.07
CA PRO A 692 -39.57 -8.84 -13.44
C PRO A 692 -39.76 -9.01 -11.93
N MET A 693 -40.01 -10.24 -11.46
CA MET A 693 -40.19 -10.52 -10.03
C MET A 693 -38.90 -10.45 -9.23
N LEU A 694 -37.75 -10.71 -9.87
CA LEU A 694 -36.44 -10.44 -9.29
C LEU A 694 -36.07 -8.95 -9.29
N GLY A 695 -36.87 -8.07 -9.89
CA GLY A 695 -36.61 -6.63 -10.00
C GLY A 695 -36.06 -5.97 -8.72
N PRO A 696 -36.71 -6.13 -7.55
CA PRO A 696 -36.22 -5.55 -6.30
C PRO A 696 -34.86 -6.11 -5.86
N VAL A 697 -34.63 -7.40 -6.11
CA VAL A 697 -33.39 -8.11 -5.77
C VAL A 697 -32.26 -7.71 -6.71
N LEU A 698 -32.54 -7.60 -8.02
CA LEU A 698 -31.61 -7.07 -9.04
C LEU A 698 -31.18 -5.64 -8.70
N LEU A 699 -32.13 -4.79 -8.31
CA LEU A 699 -31.84 -3.41 -7.91
C LEU A 699 -30.95 -3.36 -6.67
N PHE A 700 -31.30 -4.10 -5.62
CA PHE A 700 -30.52 -4.15 -4.40
C PHE A 700 -29.09 -4.65 -4.65
N ASN A 701 -28.95 -5.80 -5.31
CA ASN A 701 -27.63 -6.36 -5.66
C ASN A 701 -26.84 -5.41 -6.58
N GLY A 702 -27.50 -4.78 -7.54
CA GLY A 702 -26.89 -3.81 -8.45
C GLY A 702 -26.34 -2.59 -7.73
N ILE A 703 -27.11 -1.99 -6.80
CA ILE A 703 -26.66 -0.86 -5.97
C ILE A 703 -25.49 -1.28 -5.08
N MET A 704 -25.59 -2.42 -4.40
CA MET A 704 -24.50 -2.90 -3.53
C MET A 704 -23.22 -3.18 -4.31
N SER A 705 -23.35 -3.78 -5.50
CA SER A 705 -22.19 -4.07 -6.36
C SER A 705 -21.60 -2.81 -6.97
N LEU A 706 -22.45 -1.82 -7.30
CA LEU A 706 -21.99 -0.50 -7.77
C LEU A 706 -21.15 0.18 -6.70
N ILE A 707 -21.68 0.30 -5.47
CA ILE A 707 -20.98 0.92 -4.33
C ILE A 707 -19.66 0.18 -4.08
N GLY A 708 -19.69 -1.15 -3.98
CA GLY A 708 -18.49 -1.97 -3.74
C GLY A 708 -17.44 -1.88 -4.85
N SER A 709 -17.86 -1.78 -6.11
CA SER A 709 -16.92 -1.71 -7.25
C SER A 709 -16.16 -0.39 -7.31
N PHE A 710 -16.73 0.70 -6.80
CA PHE A 710 -16.02 1.97 -6.63
C PHE A 710 -15.05 1.95 -5.44
N GLN A 711 -15.15 0.96 -4.55
CA GLN A 711 -14.35 0.83 -3.33
C GLN A 711 -13.21 -0.21 -3.44
N VAL A 712 -12.89 -0.67 -4.66
CA VAL A 712 -11.77 -1.60 -4.88
C VAL A 712 -10.45 -0.94 -4.47
N PHE A 713 -9.76 -1.59 -3.53
CA PHE A 713 -8.49 -1.14 -2.98
C PHE A 713 -7.52 -2.31 -2.83
N THR A 714 -7.86 -3.30 -2.01
CA THR A 714 -6.95 -4.37 -1.59
C THR A 714 -6.30 -5.09 -2.77
N GLN A 715 -7.09 -5.41 -3.79
CA GLN A 715 -6.59 -6.15 -4.94
C GLN A 715 -5.67 -5.29 -5.81
N ALA A 716 -6.04 -4.03 -6.05
CA ALA A 716 -5.19 -3.10 -6.78
C ALA A 716 -3.88 -2.81 -6.05
N PHE A 717 -3.93 -2.64 -4.73
CA PHE A 717 -2.77 -2.40 -3.88
C PHE A 717 -1.80 -3.59 -3.93
N ILE A 718 -2.30 -4.82 -3.83
CA ILE A 718 -1.45 -6.02 -3.73
C ILE A 718 -0.94 -6.51 -5.08
N MET A 719 -1.80 -6.49 -6.12
CA MET A 719 -1.45 -7.11 -7.40
C MET A 719 -0.56 -6.21 -8.26
N THR A 720 -0.75 -4.90 -8.21
CA THR A 720 -0.07 -3.98 -9.15
C THR A 720 0.46 -2.70 -8.53
N GLY A 721 0.04 -2.34 -7.31
CA GLY A 721 0.34 -1.02 -6.73
C GLY A 721 -0.21 0.15 -7.57
N GLY A 722 -1.13 -0.13 -8.51
CA GLY A 722 -1.68 0.84 -9.46
C GLY A 722 -0.89 0.99 -10.78
N GLY A 723 0.23 0.29 -10.92
CA GLY A 723 1.09 0.36 -12.11
C GLY A 723 0.72 -0.60 -13.24
N PRO A 724 1.51 -0.62 -14.33
CA PRO A 724 2.59 0.31 -14.66
C PRO A 724 2.07 1.73 -14.90
N GLY A 725 2.84 2.72 -14.48
CA GLY A 725 2.35 4.10 -14.40
C GLY A 725 1.08 4.21 -13.54
N ASP A 726 -0.05 4.48 -14.19
CA ASP A 726 -1.39 4.55 -13.58
C ASP A 726 -2.43 3.65 -14.27
N ASP A 727 -1.99 2.71 -15.11
CA ASP A 727 -2.89 1.90 -15.95
C ASP A 727 -3.84 1.00 -15.15
N THR A 728 -3.48 0.70 -13.89
CA THR A 728 -4.35 -0.02 -12.95
C THR A 728 -4.59 0.75 -11.65
N ARG A 729 -4.37 2.07 -11.63
CA ARG A 729 -4.53 2.88 -10.43
C ARG A 729 -6.00 3.14 -10.13
N PHE A 730 -6.60 2.33 -9.28
CA PHE A 730 -7.98 2.55 -8.81
C PHE A 730 -8.10 3.82 -7.96
N TYR A 731 -9.28 4.43 -7.97
CA TYR A 731 -9.55 5.70 -7.31
C TYR A 731 -9.23 5.66 -5.81
N VAL A 732 -9.65 4.60 -5.12
CA VAL A 732 -9.40 4.46 -3.67
C VAL A 732 -7.94 4.21 -3.37
N LEU A 733 -7.22 3.51 -4.25
CA LEU A 733 -5.77 3.37 -4.15
C LEU A 733 -5.06 4.73 -4.31
N TYR A 734 -5.50 5.55 -5.25
CA TYR A 734 -5.00 6.91 -5.42
C TYR A 734 -5.27 7.81 -4.20
N LEU A 735 -6.49 7.74 -3.66
CA LEU A 735 -6.86 8.44 -2.43
C LEU A 735 -5.96 8.01 -1.27
N TYR A 736 -5.73 6.71 -1.12
CA TYR A 736 -4.85 6.16 -0.09
C TYR A 736 -3.41 6.68 -0.22
N SER A 737 -2.83 6.66 -1.43
CA SER A 737 -1.47 7.16 -1.64
C SER A 737 -1.37 8.65 -1.30
N LYS A 738 -2.37 9.47 -1.65
CA LYS A 738 -2.42 10.88 -1.24
C LYS A 738 -2.50 11.06 0.27
N ALA A 739 -3.32 10.28 0.96
CA ALA A 739 -3.52 10.42 2.41
C ALA A 739 -2.31 9.97 3.23
N PHE A 740 -1.75 8.79 2.93
CA PHE A 740 -0.87 8.06 3.83
C PHE A 740 0.57 7.91 3.31
N GLU A 741 0.80 7.98 2.00
CA GLU A 741 2.16 7.93 1.43
C GLU A 741 2.71 9.34 1.22
N LEU A 742 1.88 10.24 0.69
CA LEU A 742 2.25 11.62 0.36
C LEU A 742 1.91 12.65 1.43
N TYR A 743 1.17 12.23 2.47
CA TYR A 743 0.74 13.09 3.58
C TYR A 743 0.04 14.37 3.07
N ASP A 744 -0.94 14.21 2.17
CA ASP A 744 -1.79 15.27 1.61
C ASP A 744 -3.25 15.01 2.01
N MET A 745 -3.50 15.06 3.33
CA MET A 745 -4.75 14.63 3.97
C MET A 745 -5.95 15.53 3.60
N GLY A 746 -5.70 16.81 3.40
CA GLY A 746 -6.70 17.77 2.91
C GLY A 746 -7.17 17.44 1.49
N TYR A 747 -6.22 17.17 0.59
CA TYR A 747 -6.51 16.75 -0.78
C TYR A 747 -7.21 15.39 -0.83
N ALA A 748 -6.73 14.41 -0.06
CA ALA A 748 -7.35 13.09 0.03
C ALA A 748 -8.79 13.15 0.58
N SER A 749 -9.05 14.07 1.52
CA SER A 749 -10.42 14.33 2.00
C SER A 749 -11.31 14.88 0.88
N ALA A 750 -10.80 15.78 0.02
CA ALA A 750 -11.55 16.26 -1.14
C ALA A 750 -11.86 15.14 -2.15
N LEU A 751 -10.89 14.24 -2.42
CA LEU A 751 -11.13 13.03 -3.21
C LEU A 751 -12.21 12.13 -2.60
N ALA A 752 -12.19 11.91 -1.28
CA ALA A 752 -13.19 11.09 -0.59
C ALA A 752 -14.62 11.62 -0.78
N TRP A 753 -14.81 12.94 -0.65
CA TRP A 753 -16.11 13.59 -0.84
C TRP A 753 -16.55 13.59 -2.30
N LEU A 754 -15.62 13.74 -3.24
CA LEU A 754 -15.92 13.64 -4.66
C LEU A 754 -16.38 12.22 -5.03
N LEU A 755 -15.71 11.18 -4.52
CA LEU A 755 -16.14 9.80 -4.70
C LEU A 755 -17.53 9.55 -4.12
N LEU A 756 -17.81 10.05 -2.90
CA LEU A 756 -19.13 9.97 -2.29
C LEU A 756 -20.20 10.58 -3.21
N LEU A 757 -19.95 11.77 -3.75
CA LEU A 757 -20.89 12.44 -4.65
C LEU A 757 -21.10 11.67 -5.95
N VAL A 758 -20.05 11.11 -6.55
CA VAL A 758 -20.14 10.27 -7.76
C VAL A 758 -20.98 9.03 -7.49
N VAL A 759 -20.68 8.29 -6.42
CA VAL A 759 -21.40 7.06 -6.05
C VAL A 759 -22.86 7.37 -5.71
N LEU A 760 -23.11 8.44 -4.96
CA LEU A 760 -24.45 8.89 -4.60
C LEU A 760 -25.25 9.28 -5.85
N LEU A 761 -24.67 10.07 -6.76
CA LEU A 761 -25.32 10.47 -8.01
C LEU A 761 -25.70 9.26 -8.84
N LEU A 762 -24.77 8.32 -9.05
CA LEU A 762 -25.03 7.10 -9.81
C LEU A 762 -26.10 6.24 -9.12
N THR A 763 -26.06 6.12 -7.80
CA THR A 763 -27.07 5.39 -7.03
C THR A 763 -28.46 6.02 -7.18
N VAL A 764 -28.57 7.35 -7.11
CA VAL A 764 -29.81 8.08 -7.34
C VAL A 764 -30.32 7.87 -8.77
N VAL A 765 -29.43 7.89 -9.77
CA VAL A 765 -29.79 7.61 -11.18
C VAL A 765 -30.32 6.19 -11.33
N VAL A 766 -29.66 5.20 -10.72
CA VAL A 766 -30.09 3.80 -10.73
C VAL A 766 -31.46 3.65 -10.08
N ILE A 767 -31.65 4.19 -8.87
CA ILE A 767 -32.93 4.13 -8.15
C ILE A 767 -34.03 4.82 -8.98
N ARG A 768 -33.81 6.04 -9.48
CA ARG A 768 -34.82 6.75 -10.28
C ARG A 768 -35.19 6.01 -11.56
N THR A 769 -34.21 5.47 -12.27
CA THR A 769 -34.46 4.73 -13.52
C THR A 769 -35.14 3.39 -13.25
N SER A 770 -34.82 2.73 -12.14
CA SER A 770 -35.38 1.43 -11.76
C SER A 770 -36.88 1.47 -11.48
N SER A 771 -37.43 2.61 -11.06
CA SER A 771 -38.87 2.78 -10.81
C SER A 771 -39.77 2.44 -12.01
N ARG A 772 -39.20 2.41 -13.23
CA ARG A 772 -39.89 2.03 -14.47
C ARG A 772 -39.91 0.53 -14.76
N PHE A 773 -39.05 -0.26 -14.09
CA PHE A 773 -38.81 -1.68 -14.40
C PHE A 773 -39.02 -2.62 -13.20
N VAL A 774 -38.93 -2.11 -11.97
CA VAL A 774 -39.04 -2.90 -10.74
C VAL A 774 -40.51 -3.02 -10.31
N HIS A 775 -40.99 -4.26 -10.23
CA HIS A 775 -42.32 -4.59 -9.74
C HIS A 775 -42.25 -4.99 -8.27
N TYR A 776 -42.85 -4.20 -7.38
CA TYR A 776 -43.00 -4.53 -5.97
C TYR A 776 -44.36 -5.18 -5.75
N GLU A 777 -44.41 -6.52 -5.75
CA GLU A 777 -45.66 -7.23 -5.39
C GLU A 777 -46.06 -7.00 -3.92
N GLY A 778 -45.08 -6.79 -3.02
CA GLY A 778 -45.30 -6.65 -1.58
C GLY A 778 -45.71 -5.25 -1.06
N LEU A 779 -45.84 -4.24 -1.92
CA LEU A 779 -46.20 -2.86 -1.51
C LEU A 779 -47.56 -2.39 -2.03
N ARG A 780 -48.33 -3.27 -2.69
CA ARG A 780 -49.76 -3.06 -2.94
C ARG A 780 -50.56 -3.88 -1.92
N GLN A 781 -50.76 -3.33 -0.73
CA GLN A 781 -51.93 -3.61 0.09
C GLN A 781 -52.74 -2.33 0.21
#